data_AF-A0A6N2DSK6-F1
#
_entry.id   AF-A0A6N2DSK6-F1
#
_cell.length_a   1.000
_cell.length_b   1.000
_cell.length_c   1.000
_cell.angle_alpha   90.00
_cell.angle_beta   90.00
_cell.angle_gamma   90.00
#
_symmetry.space_group_name_H-M   'P 1'
#
loop_
_entity.id
_entity.type
_entity.pdbx_description
1 polymer ?
#
loop_
_entity_poly.entity_id
_entity_poly.type
_entity_poly.pdbx_seq_one_letter_code
_entity_poly.pdbx_strand_id
1 'polypeptide(L)'
;MSGPLDGTDHGIGAGTGYGYDPARIIALRSRSIDAIAALRDIRCDDPLAGEAIRVVRLMCQNLEDSWLPLVNSIHGSTAMVAWRRAVDVSGGPDATGHPCVITRLVDQFGAFSRWIGSTGLDELSDGQLVDRLDHIAERFRRSAAGGGSLLPTWAYLDRILGEMSARLDGVRADGELADLWWDRLGPTGVDRLVHVLDAAGQITDLDLYGDTGPSGHSFERLGSDLATVFGRLAASHPEARDVLVERSTSSTHLAALVASSPDAFDHVTLVTITARLVGYSTGTGEWADRPRVVDRHRDLDELLHALGGSPMLALQLLSDPAIATALATADHVDHGAVEAAVAAALSGPAVDPELLGDAAEVLGDFVAVSADAELNLGTRRGVALAWGTFAPLIAPKLDVRLPVDVVVPASDGPSTQVIHIGTYDELARFVGQVVDDRSAQLALGVVVGAFRADQIRLATSAIDQRPHLTVGDARAQLAAALADVSRMIALVDHAVDRQDQLHAFRHGVARSQATSIMTLLGSMVSWYAPGAPLAGRISTLTTRALTSAIGATRPAAVPDTGLDAHLAVDFVATVLALPLHDATLRARLGLAGVPTTTWRELDGLLDELEAAGDDDTARHRVRARLRAVVDADADLDTYLEMLSAASGESALARPTG
;
A
#
# COMPACT_ATOMS: atom_id res chain seq x y z
N MET A 1 -9.10 -31.07 58.21
CA MET A 1 -10.29 -30.20 58.19
C MET A 1 -10.53 -29.80 56.76
N SER A 2 -11.63 -30.29 56.19
CA SER A 2 -12.04 -30.10 54.81
C SER A 2 -12.77 -28.76 54.66
N GLY A 3 -12.51 -28.04 53.56
CA GLY A 3 -13.25 -26.87 53.09
C GLY A 3 -12.90 -26.62 51.62
N PRO A 4 -13.88 -26.33 50.74
CA PRO A 4 -13.76 -26.52 49.29
C PRO A 4 -13.13 -25.31 48.59
N LEU A 5 -12.26 -25.57 47.61
CA LEU A 5 -11.86 -24.59 46.61
C LEU A 5 -12.83 -24.71 45.43
N ASP A 6 -13.63 -23.65 45.28
CA ASP A 6 -14.56 -23.45 44.19
C ASP A 6 -13.79 -23.11 42.91
N GLY A 7 -14.08 -23.84 41.84
CA GLY A 7 -13.43 -23.71 40.56
C GLY A 7 -14.00 -22.54 39.77
N THR A 8 -13.14 -21.62 39.34
CA THR A 8 -13.41 -20.74 38.21
C THR A 8 -12.30 -20.93 37.18
N ASP A 9 -12.49 -21.99 36.41
CA ASP A 9 -11.79 -22.25 35.17
C ASP A 9 -12.38 -21.29 34.11
N HIS A 10 -11.70 -20.19 33.86
CA HIS A 10 -12.01 -19.33 32.71
C HIS A 10 -11.40 -19.95 31.45
N GLY A 11 -12.07 -20.99 30.95
CA GLY A 11 -11.83 -21.53 29.62
C GLY A 11 -12.10 -20.47 28.56
N ILE A 12 -11.03 -19.87 28.05
CA ILE A 12 -11.03 -19.11 26.81
C ILE A 12 -11.16 -20.15 25.69
N GLY A 13 -12.41 -20.52 25.38
CA GLY A 13 -12.75 -21.41 24.28
C GLY A 13 -12.55 -20.72 22.93
N ALA A 14 -11.73 -21.35 22.10
CA ALA A 14 -11.40 -20.95 20.74
C ALA A 14 -12.64 -20.89 19.83
N GLY A 15 -12.79 -19.76 19.15
CA GLY A 15 -13.85 -19.52 18.18
C GLY A 15 -13.79 -18.07 17.68
N THR A 16 -12.60 -17.61 17.24
CA THR A 16 -12.43 -16.27 16.69
C THR A 16 -12.91 -16.24 15.24
N GLY A 17 -14.22 -16.05 15.05
CA GLY A 17 -14.76 -15.60 13.76
C GLY A 17 -14.29 -14.17 13.48
N TYR A 18 -13.97 -13.87 12.22
CA TYR A 18 -13.53 -12.56 11.72
C TYR A 18 -14.67 -11.53 11.67
N GLY A 19 -15.42 -11.39 12.77
CA GLY A 19 -16.28 -10.24 13.04
C GLY A 19 -15.55 -9.27 13.97
N TYR A 20 -15.79 -7.96 13.81
CA TYR A 20 -15.29 -6.95 14.75
C TYR A 20 -15.82 -7.23 16.16
N ASP A 21 -14.94 -7.71 17.05
CA ASP A 21 -15.26 -7.96 18.45
C ASP A 21 -15.59 -6.63 19.16
N PRO A 22 -16.85 -6.39 19.59
CA PRO A 22 -17.23 -5.16 20.28
C PRO A 22 -16.43 -4.95 21.58
N ALA A 23 -16.00 -6.02 22.24
CA ALA A 23 -15.17 -5.94 23.44
C ALA A 23 -13.79 -5.36 23.10
N ARG A 24 -13.22 -5.67 21.93
CA ARG A 24 -11.96 -5.09 21.45
C ARG A 24 -12.12 -3.61 21.11
N ILE A 25 -13.23 -3.20 20.50
CA ILE A 25 -13.50 -1.78 20.19
C ILE A 25 -13.70 -0.98 21.50
N ILE A 26 -14.43 -1.54 22.46
CA ILE A 26 -14.59 -0.94 23.80
C ILE A 26 -13.24 -0.84 24.52
N ALA A 27 -12.42 -1.90 24.46
CA ALA A 27 -11.08 -1.89 25.06
C ALA A 27 -10.14 -0.88 24.38
N LEU A 28 -10.20 -0.77 23.05
CA LEU A 28 -9.44 0.22 22.28
C LEU A 28 -9.86 1.65 22.64
N ARG A 29 -11.17 1.89 22.76
CA ARG A 29 -11.72 3.18 23.20
C ARG A 29 -11.23 3.55 24.59
N SER A 30 -11.33 2.64 25.56
CA SER A 30 -10.87 2.88 26.93
C SER A 30 -9.37 3.14 26.98
N ARG A 31 -8.56 2.32 26.29
CA ARG A 31 -7.09 2.53 26.21
C ARG A 31 -6.71 3.85 25.56
N SER A 32 -7.47 4.29 24.56
CA SER A 32 -7.23 5.59 23.90
C SER A 32 -7.50 6.76 24.86
N ILE A 33 -8.58 6.67 25.65
CA ILE A 33 -8.89 7.66 26.70
C ILE A 33 -7.80 7.66 27.78
N ASP A 34 -7.37 6.49 28.23
CA ASP A 34 -6.30 6.36 29.23
C ASP A 34 -4.97 6.90 28.71
N ALA A 35 -4.63 6.63 27.45
CA ALA A 35 -3.43 7.17 26.80
C ALA A 35 -3.48 8.70 26.69
N ILE A 36 -4.64 9.27 26.32
CA ILE A 36 -4.83 10.73 26.31
C ILE A 36 -4.61 11.32 27.71
N ALA A 37 -5.20 10.71 28.74
CA ALA A 37 -5.00 11.16 30.12
C ALA A 37 -3.52 11.10 30.53
N ALA A 38 -2.85 9.98 30.25
CA ALA A 38 -1.42 9.81 30.54
C ALA A 38 -0.55 10.84 29.80
N LEU A 39 -0.82 11.11 28.52
CA LEU A 39 -0.08 12.10 27.72
C LEU A 39 -0.31 13.53 28.25
N ARG A 40 -1.51 13.88 28.71
CA ARG A 40 -1.80 15.18 29.33
C ARG A 40 -1.07 15.40 30.66
N ASP A 41 -0.80 14.33 31.39
CA ASP A 41 -0.12 14.38 32.68
C ASP A 41 1.41 14.52 32.53
N ILE A 42 1.98 14.25 31.36
CA ILE A 42 3.41 14.47 31.10
C ILE A 42 3.68 15.98 31.09
N ARG A 43 4.45 16.43 32.09
CA ARG A 43 4.94 17.80 32.22
C ARG A 43 6.44 17.79 32.49
N CYS A 44 7.14 18.76 31.92
CA CYS A 44 8.55 18.98 32.21
C CYS A 44 8.82 20.48 32.21
N ASP A 45 9.42 20.97 33.29
CA ASP A 45 9.80 22.39 33.44
C ASP A 45 11.20 22.67 32.87
N ASP A 46 11.88 21.64 32.36
CA ASP A 46 13.17 21.79 31.68
C ASP A 46 12.94 22.40 30.28
N PRO A 47 13.49 23.60 29.98
CA PRO A 47 13.37 24.19 28.65
C PRO A 47 13.99 23.32 27.55
N LEU A 48 14.97 22.46 27.86
CA LEU A 48 15.57 21.54 26.90
C LEU A 48 14.61 20.39 26.52
N ALA A 49 13.62 20.08 27.36
CA ALA A 49 12.59 19.09 27.08
C ALA A 49 11.40 19.68 26.26
N GLY A 50 11.47 20.95 25.85
CA GLY A 50 10.38 21.65 25.16
C GLY A 50 9.90 20.92 23.91
N GLU A 51 10.81 20.33 23.13
CA GLU A 51 10.47 19.59 21.92
C GLU A 51 9.75 18.27 22.22
N ALA A 52 10.22 17.52 23.22
CA ALA A 52 9.56 16.29 23.65
C ALA A 52 8.15 16.56 24.18
N ILE A 53 7.97 17.63 24.98
CA ILE A 53 6.65 18.06 25.46
C ILE A 53 5.74 18.49 24.30
N ARG A 54 6.29 19.11 23.26
CA ARG A 54 5.54 19.49 22.05
C ARG A 54 5.04 18.26 21.29
N VAL A 55 5.88 17.25 21.10
CA VAL A 55 5.49 15.98 20.45
C VAL A 55 4.41 15.25 21.24
N VAL A 56 4.54 15.20 22.58
CA VAL A 56 3.52 14.63 23.47
C VAL A 56 2.16 15.33 23.29
N ARG A 57 2.16 16.66 23.20
CA ARG A 57 0.93 17.43 22.95
C ARG A 57 0.33 17.16 21.58
N LEU A 58 1.15 17.06 20.54
CA LEU A 58 0.70 16.73 19.19
C LEU A 58 0.07 15.33 19.13
N MET A 59 0.69 14.33 19.77
CA MET A 59 0.15 12.97 19.86
C MET A 59 -1.18 12.94 20.62
N CYS A 60 -1.25 13.66 21.75
CA CYS A 60 -2.47 13.82 22.52
C CYS A 60 -3.60 14.42 21.66
N GLN A 61 -3.29 15.48 20.93
CA GLN A 61 -4.25 16.16 20.06
C GLN A 61 -4.70 15.27 18.90
N ASN A 62 -3.81 14.49 18.29
CA ASN A 62 -4.20 13.56 17.22
C ASN A 62 -5.10 12.43 17.73
N LEU A 63 -4.83 11.90 18.94
CA LEU A 63 -5.69 10.91 19.58
C LEU A 63 -7.09 11.48 19.89
N GLU A 64 -7.16 12.72 20.36
CA GLU A 64 -8.41 13.42 20.69
C GLU A 64 -9.23 13.83 19.47
N ASP A 65 -8.59 14.40 18.45
CA ASP A 65 -9.27 15.05 17.34
C ASP A 65 -9.57 14.08 16.18
N SER A 66 -8.74 13.04 15.98
CA SER A 66 -8.86 12.12 14.84
C SER A 66 -9.33 10.73 15.26
N TRP A 67 -8.60 10.09 16.19
CA TRP A 67 -8.78 8.68 16.49
C TRP A 67 -9.99 8.40 17.38
N LEU A 68 -10.16 9.16 18.46
CA LEU A 68 -11.26 8.94 19.40
C LEU A 68 -12.64 9.17 18.76
N PRO A 69 -12.87 10.20 17.90
CA PRO A 69 -14.10 10.36 17.16
C PRO A 69 -14.39 9.19 16.21
N LEU A 70 -13.37 8.67 15.52
CA LEU A 70 -13.51 7.51 14.64
C LEU A 70 -13.91 6.25 15.43
N VAL A 71 -13.24 5.97 16.55
CA VAL A 71 -13.57 4.84 17.43
C VAL A 71 -14.97 4.99 18.03
N ASN A 72 -15.37 6.22 18.41
CA ASN A 72 -16.72 6.50 18.88
C ASN A 72 -17.78 6.31 17.78
N SER A 73 -17.47 6.67 16.53
CA SER A 73 -18.35 6.48 15.39
C SER A 73 -18.56 4.99 15.09
N ILE A 74 -17.49 4.20 15.10
CA ILE A 74 -17.55 2.74 14.96
C ILE A 74 -18.38 2.13 16.10
N HIS A 75 -18.07 2.49 17.35
CA HIS A 75 -18.81 2.00 18.53
C HIS A 75 -20.29 2.41 18.53
N GLY A 76 -20.61 3.60 17.99
CA GLY A 76 -21.97 4.12 17.89
C GLY A 76 -22.74 3.63 16.67
N SER A 77 -22.10 2.91 15.74
CA SER A 77 -22.73 2.44 14.51
C SER A 77 -23.79 1.37 14.80
N THR A 78 -25.03 1.64 14.41
CA THR A 78 -26.15 0.69 14.51
C THR A 78 -25.98 -0.53 13.61
N ALA A 79 -25.08 -0.49 12.63
CA ALA A 79 -24.73 -1.65 11.80
C ALA A 79 -24.28 -2.85 12.68
N MET A 80 -23.56 -2.58 13.78
CA MET A 80 -23.12 -3.61 14.73
C MET A 80 -24.27 -4.23 15.54
N VAL A 81 -25.27 -3.42 15.91
CA VAL A 81 -26.44 -3.85 16.70
C VAL A 81 -27.47 -4.55 15.81
N ALA A 82 -27.63 -4.08 14.57
CA ALA A 82 -28.53 -4.67 13.56
C ALA A 82 -28.07 -6.07 13.17
N TRP A 83 -26.76 -6.27 12.99
CA TRP A 83 -26.16 -7.58 12.74
C TRP A 83 -26.46 -8.58 13.87
N ARG A 84 -26.26 -8.19 15.14
CA ARG A 84 -26.52 -9.06 16.29
C ARG A 84 -28.01 -9.36 16.51
N ARG A 85 -28.89 -8.40 16.25
CA ARG A 85 -30.35 -8.62 16.31
C ARG A 85 -30.84 -9.56 15.21
N ALA A 86 -30.26 -9.53 14.02
CA ALA A 86 -30.57 -10.50 12.97
C ALA A 86 -30.20 -11.94 13.41
N VAL A 87 -29.13 -12.09 14.19
CA VAL A 87 -28.71 -13.37 14.77
C VAL A 87 -29.63 -13.79 15.94
N ASP A 88 -30.00 -12.88 16.85
CA ASP A 88 -30.80 -13.21 18.04
C ASP A 88 -32.30 -13.43 17.75
N VAL A 89 -32.88 -12.72 16.78
CA VAL A 89 -34.32 -12.85 16.41
C VAL A 89 -34.62 -14.21 15.76
N SER A 90 -33.61 -14.91 15.27
CA SER A 90 -33.72 -16.22 14.62
C SER A 90 -33.87 -17.40 15.60
N GLY A 91 -33.81 -17.15 16.93
CA GLY A 91 -33.77 -18.19 17.97
C GLY A 91 -35.01 -18.37 18.86
N GLY A 92 -36.11 -17.63 18.67
CA GLY A 92 -37.31 -17.72 19.52
C GLY A 92 -38.49 -18.48 18.89
N PRO A 93 -39.33 -19.20 19.67
CA PRO A 93 -40.59 -19.77 19.16
C PRO A 93 -41.53 -18.63 18.73
N ASP A 94 -42.27 -18.84 17.64
CA ASP A 94 -43.18 -17.82 17.15
C ASP A 94 -44.39 -17.62 18.09
N ALA A 95 -45.14 -16.55 17.84
CA ALA A 95 -46.28 -16.13 18.66
C ALA A 95 -47.42 -17.16 18.77
N THR A 96 -47.36 -18.29 18.06
CA THR A 96 -48.38 -19.35 18.09
C THR A 96 -47.99 -20.57 18.94
N GLY A 97 -46.78 -20.57 19.54
CA GLY A 97 -46.31 -21.68 20.38
C GLY A 97 -45.92 -22.92 19.58
N HIS A 98 -45.78 -22.82 18.26
CA HIS A 98 -45.19 -23.87 17.44
C HIS A 98 -43.66 -23.77 17.50
N PRO A 99 -42.93 -24.89 17.72
CA PRO A 99 -41.49 -24.91 17.57
C PRO A 99 -41.14 -24.52 16.13
N CYS A 100 -40.21 -23.58 15.95
CA CYS A 100 -39.83 -23.13 14.61
C CYS A 100 -39.21 -24.28 13.81
N VAL A 101 -39.08 -24.09 12.49
CA VAL A 101 -38.49 -25.06 11.54
C VAL A 101 -37.12 -25.58 12.02
N ILE A 102 -36.38 -24.77 12.79
CA ILE A 102 -35.07 -25.12 13.38
C ILE A 102 -35.22 -26.16 14.50
N THR A 103 -36.25 -26.12 15.36
CA THR A 103 -36.43 -27.15 16.42
C THR A 103 -36.81 -28.50 15.81
N ARG A 104 -37.59 -28.51 14.72
CA ARG A 104 -37.93 -29.71 13.95
C ARG A 104 -36.71 -30.26 13.19
N LEU A 105 -35.80 -29.38 12.76
CA LEU A 105 -34.48 -29.72 12.23
C LEU A 105 -33.54 -30.26 13.33
N VAL A 106 -33.56 -29.72 14.55
CA VAL A 106 -32.73 -30.19 15.68
C VAL A 106 -33.14 -31.59 16.15
N ASP A 107 -34.42 -31.93 16.15
CA ASP A 107 -34.88 -33.30 16.44
C ASP A 107 -34.53 -34.29 15.32
N GLN A 108 -34.59 -33.86 14.06
CA GLN A 108 -34.10 -34.65 12.91
C GLN A 108 -32.56 -34.77 12.92
N PHE A 109 -31.84 -33.72 13.31
CA PHE A 109 -30.39 -33.71 13.50
C PHE A 109 -29.98 -34.54 14.72
N GLY A 110 -30.79 -34.63 15.77
CA GLY A 110 -30.53 -35.48 16.94
C GLY A 110 -30.75 -36.98 16.67
N ALA A 111 -31.61 -37.33 15.72
CA ALA A 111 -31.74 -38.70 15.20
C ALA A 111 -30.63 -39.03 14.18
N PHE A 112 -30.22 -38.07 13.36
CA PHE A 112 -29.15 -38.21 12.37
C PHE A 112 -27.74 -38.19 12.99
N SER A 113 -27.48 -37.35 14.01
CA SER A 113 -26.21 -37.29 14.75
C SER A 113 -25.95 -38.54 15.59
N ARG A 114 -27.01 -39.20 16.08
CA ARG A 114 -26.92 -40.52 16.74
C ARG A 114 -26.58 -41.65 15.77
N TRP A 115 -26.99 -41.53 14.51
CA TRP A 115 -26.65 -42.49 13.45
C TRP A 115 -25.23 -42.25 12.88
N ILE A 116 -24.77 -41.00 12.80
CA ILE A 116 -23.40 -40.66 12.37
C ILE A 116 -22.38 -40.82 13.51
N GLY A 117 -22.77 -40.61 14.77
CA GLY A 117 -21.90 -40.83 15.93
C GLY A 117 -21.47 -42.30 16.13
N SER A 118 -22.09 -43.24 15.43
CA SER A 118 -21.77 -44.67 15.51
C SER A 118 -20.90 -45.19 14.37
N THR A 119 -20.42 -44.35 13.45
CA THR A 119 -19.44 -44.74 12.40
C THR A 119 -18.37 -43.67 12.28
N GLY A 120 -17.18 -43.94 12.83
CA GLY A 120 -16.02 -43.05 12.68
C GLY A 120 -15.42 -43.15 11.28
N LEU A 121 -14.78 -42.08 10.79
CA LEU A 121 -14.00 -42.09 9.53
C LEU A 121 -12.91 -43.19 9.52
N ASP A 122 -12.51 -43.69 10.70
CA ASP A 122 -11.52 -44.74 10.87
C ASP A 122 -12.05 -46.15 10.54
N GLU A 123 -13.36 -46.31 10.30
CA GLU A 123 -14.01 -47.58 9.94
C GLU A 123 -14.29 -47.73 8.43
N LEU A 124 -14.04 -46.68 7.64
CA LEU A 124 -14.23 -46.72 6.19
C LEU A 124 -12.94 -47.21 5.51
N SER A 125 -13.05 -48.21 4.63
CA SER A 125 -11.94 -48.57 3.75
C SER A 125 -11.72 -47.48 2.69
N ASP A 126 -10.52 -47.39 2.12
CA ASP A 126 -10.15 -46.39 1.11
C ASP A 126 -11.15 -46.36 -0.07
N GLY A 127 -11.58 -47.55 -0.53
CA GLY A 127 -12.61 -47.68 -1.56
C GLY A 127 -13.98 -47.10 -1.14
N GLN A 128 -14.36 -47.23 0.13
CA GLN A 128 -15.63 -46.70 0.65
C GLN A 128 -15.61 -45.18 0.80
N LEU A 129 -14.46 -44.59 1.11
CA LEU A 129 -14.31 -43.13 1.13
C LEU A 129 -14.43 -42.56 -0.29
N VAL A 130 -13.75 -43.19 -1.24
CA VAL A 130 -13.73 -42.82 -2.66
C VAL A 130 -15.12 -42.97 -3.32
N ASP A 131 -15.84 -44.06 -3.05
CA ASP A 131 -17.23 -44.27 -3.52
C ASP A 131 -18.21 -43.25 -2.89
N ARG A 132 -17.95 -42.82 -1.66
CA ARG A 132 -18.75 -41.80 -0.98
C ARG A 132 -18.54 -40.41 -1.56
N LEU A 133 -17.32 -40.04 -1.93
CA LEU A 133 -17.04 -38.78 -2.63
C LEU A 133 -17.77 -38.72 -3.98
N ASP A 134 -17.75 -39.80 -4.76
CA ASP A 134 -18.53 -39.90 -6.01
C ASP A 134 -20.03 -39.74 -5.77
N HIS A 135 -20.54 -40.40 -4.72
CA HIS A 135 -21.95 -40.29 -4.36
C HIS A 135 -22.34 -38.86 -3.98
N ILE A 136 -21.46 -38.13 -3.27
CA ILE A 136 -21.65 -36.72 -2.92
C ILE A 136 -21.63 -35.84 -4.18
N ALA A 137 -20.64 -35.99 -5.06
CA ALA A 137 -20.54 -35.24 -6.32
C ALA A 137 -21.77 -35.44 -7.20
N GLU A 138 -22.24 -36.69 -7.32
CA GLU A 138 -23.43 -37.04 -8.09
C GLU A 138 -24.72 -36.50 -7.45
N ARG A 139 -24.77 -36.37 -6.12
CA ARG A 139 -25.90 -35.78 -5.42
C ARG A 139 -25.94 -34.25 -5.58
N PHE A 140 -24.77 -33.60 -5.60
CA PHE A 140 -24.64 -32.20 -5.96
C PHE A 140 -25.13 -31.98 -7.41
N ARG A 141 -24.57 -32.68 -8.40
CA ARG A 141 -24.98 -32.54 -9.81
C ARG A 141 -26.49 -32.74 -10.04
N ARG A 142 -27.09 -33.76 -9.41
CA ARG A 142 -28.53 -34.00 -9.51
C ARG A 142 -29.38 -32.91 -8.86
N SER A 143 -28.91 -32.30 -7.78
CA SER A 143 -29.60 -31.16 -7.17
C SER A 143 -29.46 -29.89 -8.01
N ALA A 144 -28.27 -29.63 -8.59
CA ALA A 144 -28.06 -28.55 -9.56
C ALA A 144 -29.06 -28.64 -10.73
N ALA A 145 -29.30 -29.86 -11.21
CA ALA A 145 -30.22 -30.12 -12.33
C ALA A 145 -31.71 -30.17 -11.93
N GLY A 146 -32.06 -30.23 -10.64
CA GLY A 146 -33.39 -30.65 -10.18
C GLY A 146 -34.00 -29.93 -8.98
N GLY A 147 -33.33 -28.93 -8.38
CA GLY A 147 -33.92 -28.07 -7.34
C GLY A 147 -34.18 -28.74 -5.96
N GLY A 148 -33.53 -29.87 -5.67
CA GLY A 148 -33.68 -30.56 -4.37
C GLY A 148 -32.83 -29.95 -3.25
N SER A 149 -33.28 -30.02 -1.99
CA SER A 149 -32.55 -29.47 -0.83
C SER A 149 -31.16 -30.10 -0.64
N LEU A 150 -30.14 -29.25 -0.53
CA LEU A 150 -28.72 -29.61 -0.43
C LEU A 150 -28.18 -29.65 1.00
N LEU A 151 -28.94 -29.09 1.95
CA LEU A 151 -28.57 -28.96 3.37
C LEU A 151 -27.94 -30.23 3.97
N PRO A 152 -28.48 -31.44 3.75
CA PRO A 152 -27.90 -32.67 4.30
C PRO A 152 -26.57 -33.06 3.66
N THR A 153 -26.39 -32.78 2.36
CA THR A 153 -25.15 -33.06 1.63
C THR A 153 -24.05 -32.09 2.05
N TRP A 154 -24.41 -30.82 2.25
CA TRP A 154 -23.50 -29.77 2.71
C TRP A 154 -23.04 -29.96 4.15
N ALA A 155 -23.95 -30.22 5.09
CA ALA A 155 -23.58 -30.47 6.49
C ALA A 155 -22.66 -31.71 6.64
N TYR A 156 -22.76 -32.66 5.71
CA TYR A 156 -21.88 -33.83 5.67
C TYR A 156 -20.48 -33.47 5.15
N LEU A 157 -20.40 -32.68 4.06
CA LEU A 157 -19.12 -32.22 3.51
C LEU A 157 -18.37 -31.30 4.50
N ASP A 158 -19.07 -30.35 5.10
CA ASP A 158 -18.54 -29.41 6.11
C ASP A 158 -17.97 -30.15 7.33
N ARG A 159 -18.66 -31.19 7.82
CA ARG A 159 -18.12 -32.02 8.91
C ARG A 159 -16.88 -32.81 8.49
N ILE A 160 -16.85 -33.39 7.29
CA ILE A 160 -15.65 -34.11 6.79
C ILE A 160 -14.47 -33.14 6.73
N LEU A 161 -14.66 -31.97 6.13
CA LEU A 161 -13.61 -30.96 5.96
C LEU A 161 -13.18 -30.33 7.28
N GLY A 162 -14.12 -30.08 8.20
CA GLY A 162 -13.81 -29.62 9.55
C GLY A 162 -13.06 -30.65 10.40
N GLU A 163 -13.40 -31.94 10.28
CA GLU A 163 -12.63 -33.03 10.90
C GLU A 163 -11.23 -33.17 10.28
N MET A 164 -11.10 -32.95 8.96
CA MET A 164 -9.80 -32.89 8.26
C MET A 164 -8.95 -31.72 8.75
N SER A 165 -9.49 -30.51 8.74
CA SER A 165 -8.81 -29.27 9.15
C SER A 165 -8.42 -29.30 10.63
N ALA A 166 -9.33 -29.68 11.54
CA ALA A 166 -9.03 -29.77 12.97
C ALA A 166 -7.95 -30.82 13.30
N ARG A 167 -7.89 -31.93 12.54
CA ARG A 167 -6.80 -32.93 12.66
C ARG A 167 -5.47 -32.38 12.10
N LEU A 168 -5.52 -31.54 11.08
CA LEU A 168 -4.33 -30.85 10.54
C LEU A 168 -3.80 -29.77 11.49
N ASP A 169 -4.66 -29.02 12.18
CA ASP A 169 -4.23 -27.95 13.11
C ASP A 169 -3.78 -28.47 14.48
N GLY A 170 -4.32 -29.61 14.93
CA GLY A 170 -3.93 -30.25 16.19
C GLY A 170 -2.57 -30.94 16.15
N VAL A 171 -2.04 -31.24 14.96
CA VAL A 171 -0.77 -31.93 14.76
C VAL A 171 0.29 -30.93 14.29
N ARG A 172 1.29 -30.67 15.13
CA ARG A 172 2.45 -29.85 14.76
C ARG A 172 3.17 -30.47 13.56
N ALA A 173 3.32 -29.68 12.49
CA ALA A 173 4.40 -29.59 11.49
C ALA A 173 5.01 -30.83 10.81
N ASP A 174 4.74 -32.06 11.21
CA ASP A 174 5.35 -33.25 10.58
C ASP A 174 4.36 -33.83 9.56
N GLY A 175 4.75 -33.88 8.28
CA GLY A 175 3.92 -34.25 7.11
C GLY A 175 3.17 -35.60 7.15
N GLU A 176 3.24 -36.35 8.25
CA GLU A 176 2.60 -37.66 8.44
C GLU A 176 1.09 -37.67 8.18
N LEU A 177 0.38 -36.55 8.46
CA LEU A 177 -1.05 -36.49 8.23
C LEU A 177 -1.40 -36.23 6.75
N ALA A 178 -0.58 -35.46 6.03
CA ALA A 178 -0.72 -35.28 4.59
C ALA A 178 -0.44 -36.60 3.86
N ASP A 179 0.59 -37.34 4.31
CA ASP A 179 0.90 -38.70 3.83
C ASP A 179 -0.26 -39.67 4.09
N LEU A 180 -0.86 -39.65 5.28
CA LEU A 180 -2.02 -40.49 5.58
C LEU A 180 -3.24 -40.16 4.71
N TRP A 181 -3.45 -38.89 4.39
CA TRP A 181 -4.53 -38.49 3.47
C TRP A 181 -4.22 -38.87 2.04
N TRP A 182 -2.96 -38.73 1.62
CA TRP A 182 -2.52 -39.15 0.30
C TRP A 182 -2.61 -40.67 0.12
N ASP A 183 -2.18 -41.46 1.10
CA ASP A 183 -2.31 -42.91 1.09
C ASP A 183 -3.78 -43.36 0.94
N ARG A 184 -4.71 -42.59 1.52
CA ARG A 184 -6.15 -42.88 1.48
C ARG A 184 -6.84 -42.39 0.21
N LEU A 185 -6.48 -41.21 -0.28
CA LEU A 185 -7.14 -40.58 -1.43
C LEU A 185 -6.44 -40.95 -2.74
N GLY A 186 -5.11 -40.89 -2.75
CA GLY A 186 -4.29 -40.93 -3.95
C GLY A 186 -4.65 -39.83 -4.96
N PRO A 187 -4.06 -39.89 -6.16
CA PRO A 187 -4.36 -38.94 -7.24
C PRO A 187 -5.85 -38.94 -7.60
N THR A 188 -6.47 -40.13 -7.67
CA THR A 188 -7.88 -40.31 -8.03
C THR A 188 -8.82 -39.71 -6.98
N GLY A 189 -8.49 -39.81 -5.68
CA GLY A 189 -9.29 -39.23 -4.61
C GLY A 189 -9.19 -37.72 -4.56
N VAL A 190 -8.00 -37.15 -4.82
CA VAL A 190 -7.82 -35.70 -4.98
C VAL A 190 -8.62 -35.19 -6.19
N ASP A 191 -8.55 -35.89 -7.32
CA ASP A 191 -9.32 -35.57 -8.53
C ASP A 191 -10.84 -35.59 -8.28
N ARG A 192 -11.32 -36.56 -7.50
CA ARG A 192 -12.73 -36.66 -7.11
C ARG A 192 -13.14 -35.59 -6.12
N LEU A 193 -12.28 -35.24 -5.17
CA LEU A 193 -12.53 -34.13 -4.23
C LEU A 193 -12.64 -32.82 -5.01
N VAL A 194 -11.75 -32.60 -5.97
CA VAL A 194 -11.82 -31.51 -6.95
C VAL A 194 -13.14 -31.52 -7.70
N HIS A 195 -13.61 -32.67 -8.20
CA HIS A 195 -14.91 -32.76 -8.86
C HIS A 195 -16.10 -32.50 -7.93
N VAL A 196 -16.01 -32.89 -6.65
CA VAL A 196 -17.00 -32.54 -5.63
C VAL A 196 -17.06 -31.03 -5.47
N LEU A 197 -15.91 -30.36 -5.39
CA LEU A 197 -15.83 -28.91 -5.21
C LEU A 197 -16.29 -28.15 -6.45
N ASP A 198 -15.92 -28.60 -7.64
CA ASP A 198 -16.41 -28.00 -8.87
C ASP A 198 -17.93 -28.16 -9.01
N ALA A 199 -18.47 -29.35 -8.69
CA ALA A 199 -19.91 -29.59 -8.66
C ALA A 199 -20.62 -28.77 -7.58
N ALA A 200 -19.98 -28.56 -6.42
CA ALA A 200 -20.52 -27.79 -5.31
C ALA A 200 -20.51 -26.28 -5.63
N GLY A 201 -19.41 -25.78 -6.19
CA GLY A 201 -19.26 -24.40 -6.69
C GLY A 201 -20.26 -24.06 -7.80
N GLN A 202 -20.56 -25.01 -8.69
CA GLN A 202 -21.60 -24.84 -9.72
C GLN A 202 -23.03 -24.69 -9.16
N ILE A 203 -23.25 -25.03 -7.89
CA ILE A 203 -24.58 -24.98 -7.25
C ILE A 203 -24.72 -23.75 -6.36
N THR A 204 -23.59 -23.24 -5.86
CA THR A 204 -23.53 -22.07 -4.99
C THR A 204 -23.42 -20.74 -5.74
N ASP A 205 -24.03 -20.66 -6.93
CA ASP A 205 -24.47 -19.38 -7.57
C ASP A 205 -25.36 -18.52 -6.62
N LEU A 206 -25.68 -19.02 -5.42
CA LEU A 206 -26.15 -18.29 -4.25
C LEU A 206 -24.97 -17.99 -3.31
N ASP A 207 -24.30 -16.86 -3.58
CA ASP A 207 -23.61 -16.01 -2.62
C ASP A 207 -22.79 -16.76 -1.55
N LEU A 208 -21.69 -17.40 -1.99
CA LEU A 208 -20.70 -18.06 -1.12
C LEU A 208 -20.10 -17.13 -0.06
N TYR A 209 -20.37 -15.83 -0.03
CA TYR A 209 -19.72 -14.92 0.92
C TYR A 209 -20.65 -13.85 1.50
N GLY A 210 -21.96 -13.87 1.20
CA GLY A 210 -22.92 -12.86 1.65
C GLY A 210 -23.99 -13.33 2.62
N ASP A 211 -24.44 -14.59 2.51
CA ASP A 211 -25.53 -15.11 3.34
C ASP A 211 -25.05 -16.28 4.22
N THR A 212 -25.31 -16.17 5.54
CA THR A 212 -25.12 -17.30 6.44
C THR A 212 -25.97 -18.47 5.93
N GLY A 213 -25.29 -19.55 5.53
CA GLY A 213 -25.97 -20.81 5.29
C GLY A 213 -26.83 -21.19 6.52
N PRO A 214 -27.93 -21.95 6.34
CA PRO A 214 -28.86 -22.29 7.42
C PRO A 214 -28.24 -23.02 8.64
N SER A 215 -26.95 -23.36 8.59
CA SER A 215 -26.14 -23.96 9.66
C SER A 215 -25.28 -22.95 10.47
N GLY A 216 -25.18 -21.68 10.08
CA GLY A 216 -24.37 -20.68 10.79
C GLY A 216 -22.85 -20.80 10.60
N HIS A 217 -22.39 -21.66 9.69
CA HIS A 217 -20.98 -21.72 9.27
C HIS A 217 -20.81 -20.92 7.96
N SER A 218 -19.85 -19.99 7.92
CA SER A 218 -19.55 -19.22 6.72
C SER A 218 -18.76 -20.07 5.73
N PHE A 219 -19.16 -20.00 4.46
CA PHE A 219 -18.45 -20.60 3.34
C PHE A 219 -16.97 -20.14 3.25
N GLU A 220 -16.63 -18.95 3.77
CA GLU A 220 -15.24 -18.49 4.03
C GLU A 220 -14.40 -19.53 4.78
N ARG A 221 -14.97 -20.13 5.83
CA ARG A 221 -14.25 -21.09 6.65
C ARG A 221 -13.95 -22.36 5.87
N LEU A 222 -14.91 -22.84 5.08
CA LEU A 222 -14.75 -24.01 4.25
C LEU A 222 -13.68 -23.80 3.18
N GLY A 223 -13.69 -22.63 2.52
CA GLY A 223 -12.67 -22.24 1.55
C GLY A 223 -11.27 -22.22 2.16
N SER A 224 -11.13 -21.62 3.36
CA SER A 224 -9.87 -21.57 4.11
C SER A 224 -9.38 -22.95 4.57
N ASP A 225 -10.28 -23.80 5.07
CA ASP A 225 -9.97 -25.17 5.49
C ASP A 225 -9.51 -26.01 4.28
N LEU A 226 -10.17 -25.85 3.12
CA LEU A 226 -9.77 -26.50 1.88
C LEU A 226 -8.44 -25.98 1.35
N ALA A 227 -8.21 -24.66 1.36
CA ALA A 227 -6.94 -24.06 0.99
C ALA A 227 -5.80 -24.66 1.82
N THR A 228 -6.00 -24.77 3.14
CA THR A 228 -5.02 -25.37 4.05
C THR A 228 -4.78 -26.85 3.74
N VAL A 229 -5.84 -27.63 3.52
CA VAL A 229 -5.74 -29.07 3.19
C VAL A 229 -4.99 -29.26 1.87
N PHE A 230 -5.40 -28.55 0.82
CA PHE A 230 -4.79 -28.69 -0.51
C PHE A 230 -3.38 -28.12 -0.56
N GLY A 231 -3.11 -27.01 0.13
CA GLY A 231 -1.77 -26.47 0.26
C GLY A 231 -0.83 -27.48 0.92
N ARG A 232 -1.24 -28.12 2.00
CA ARG A 232 -0.42 -29.17 2.65
C ARG A 232 -0.27 -30.42 1.78
N LEU A 233 -1.34 -30.87 1.10
CA LEU A 233 -1.26 -31.99 0.17
C LEU A 233 -0.31 -31.71 -1.00
N ALA A 234 -0.40 -30.54 -1.62
CA ALA A 234 0.47 -30.14 -2.72
C ALA A 234 1.93 -29.94 -2.28
N ALA A 235 2.16 -29.46 -1.05
CA ALA A 235 3.50 -29.34 -0.50
C ALA A 235 4.17 -30.69 -0.21
N SER A 236 3.38 -31.70 0.21
CA SER A 236 3.88 -33.03 0.56
C SER A 236 3.92 -34.01 -0.62
N HIS A 237 3.04 -33.86 -1.61
CA HIS A 237 2.84 -34.85 -2.69
C HIS A 237 2.84 -34.19 -4.08
N PRO A 238 3.91 -34.35 -4.89
CA PRO A 238 4.01 -33.76 -6.23
C PRO A 238 2.87 -34.14 -7.17
N GLU A 239 2.35 -35.37 -7.08
CA GLU A 239 1.24 -35.81 -7.93
C GLU A 239 -0.09 -35.13 -7.51
N ALA A 240 -0.27 -34.81 -6.22
CA ALA A 240 -1.41 -34.00 -5.76
C ALA A 240 -1.30 -32.58 -6.31
N ARG A 241 -0.10 -32.01 -6.28
CA ARG A 241 0.20 -30.72 -6.90
C ARG A 241 -0.16 -30.76 -8.38
N ASP A 242 0.34 -31.72 -9.15
CA ASP A 242 0.08 -31.84 -10.59
C ASP A 242 -1.41 -31.92 -10.92
N VAL A 243 -2.19 -32.71 -10.17
CA VAL A 243 -3.65 -32.80 -10.33
C VAL A 243 -4.32 -31.47 -10.02
N LEU A 244 -3.94 -30.78 -8.94
CA LEU A 244 -4.50 -29.48 -8.59
C LEU A 244 -4.15 -28.41 -9.63
N VAL A 245 -2.93 -28.44 -10.17
CA VAL A 245 -2.50 -27.55 -11.26
C VAL A 245 -3.28 -27.86 -12.53
N GLU A 246 -3.34 -29.11 -12.98
CA GLU A 246 -4.10 -29.51 -14.16
C GLU A 246 -5.56 -29.08 -14.03
N ARG A 247 -6.19 -29.31 -12.88
CA ARG A 247 -7.61 -29.01 -12.68
C ARG A 247 -7.91 -27.54 -12.45
N SER A 248 -7.01 -26.78 -11.82
CA SER A 248 -7.14 -25.31 -11.71
C SER A 248 -7.18 -24.63 -13.07
N THR A 249 -6.62 -25.26 -14.12
CA THR A 249 -6.78 -24.75 -15.49
C THR A 249 -8.23 -24.77 -16.02
N SER A 250 -9.07 -25.60 -15.42
CA SER A 250 -10.46 -25.83 -15.82
C SER A 250 -11.50 -25.32 -14.81
N SER A 251 -11.07 -24.91 -13.60
CA SER A 251 -11.95 -24.43 -12.52
C SER A 251 -11.35 -23.23 -11.79
N THR A 252 -12.04 -22.09 -11.86
CA THR A 252 -11.63 -20.82 -11.24
C THR A 252 -11.50 -20.91 -9.73
N HIS A 253 -12.41 -21.61 -9.07
CA HIS A 253 -12.40 -21.78 -7.62
C HIS A 253 -11.16 -22.54 -7.15
N LEU A 254 -10.75 -23.56 -7.91
CA LEU A 254 -9.49 -24.28 -7.62
C LEU A 254 -8.29 -23.41 -7.92
N ALA A 255 -8.35 -22.58 -8.95
CA ALA A 255 -7.29 -21.61 -9.24
C ALA A 255 -7.10 -20.60 -8.10
N ALA A 256 -8.19 -20.01 -7.59
CA ALA A 256 -8.17 -19.13 -6.42
C ALA A 256 -7.64 -19.83 -5.17
N LEU A 257 -8.11 -21.06 -4.95
CA LEU A 257 -7.71 -21.86 -3.81
C LEU A 257 -6.22 -22.27 -3.85
N VAL A 258 -5.72 -22.67 -5.03
CA VAL A 258 -4.29 -22.93 -5.27
C VAL A 258 -3.49 -21.66 -5.04
N ALA A 259 -3.97 -20.52 -5.52
CA ALA A 259 -3.31 -19.22 -5.36
C ALA A 259 -3.24 -18.73 -3.91
N SER A 260 -4.25 -19.06 -3.09
CA SER A 260 -4.29 -18.74 -1.66
C SER A 260 -3.26 -19.53 -0.83
N SER A 261 -2.57 -20.51 -1.43
CA SER A 261 -1.54 -21.34 -0.78
C SER A 261 -0.18 -21.16 -1.48
N PRO A 262 0.40 -19.94 -1.51
CA PRO A 262 1.58 -19.65 -2.32
C PRO A 262 2.81 -20.48 -1.92
N ASP A 263 2.91 -20.91 -0.66
CA ASP A 263 4.03 -21.73 -0.17
C ASP A 263 3.98 -23.18 -0.69
N ALA A 264 2.82 -23.63 -1.16
CA ALA A 264 2.59 -25.02 -1.58
C ALA A 264 2.80 -25.24 -3.08
N PHE A 265 2.84 -24.18 -3.88
CA PHE A 265 2.96 -24.23 -5.33
C PHE A 265 4.22 -23.49 -5.79
N ASP A 266 4.89 -23.98 -6.83
CA ASP A 266 6.01 -23.24 -7.38
C ASP A 266 5.49 -21.97 -8.06
N HIS A 267 6.39 -20.99 -8.16
CA HIS A 267 6.05 -19.67 -8.68
C HIS A 267 5.50 -19.72 -10.12
N VAL A 268 6.04 -20.62 -10.95
CA VAL A 268 5.61 -20.81 -12.35
C VAL A 268 4.15 -21.26 -12.43
N THR A 269 3.75 -22.16 -11.54
CA THR A 269 2.38 -22.66 -11.42
C THR A 269 1.40 -21.55 -11.05
N LEU A 270 1.72 -20.77 -10.03
CA LEU A 270 0.86 -19.67 -9.55
C LEU A 270 0.68 -18.60 -10.64
N VAL A 271 1.76 -18.24 -11.33
CA VAL A 271 1.74 -17.30 -12.46
C VAL A 271 0.89 -17.84 -13.60
N THR A 272 1.04 -19.11 -13.97
CA THR A 272 0.26 -19.75 -15.05
C THR A 272 -1.24 -19.76 -14.76
N ILE A 273 -1.61 -20.05 -13.51
CA ILE A 273 -2.99 -20.07 -13.06
C ILE A 273 -3.58 -18.66 -13.11
N THR A 274 -2.86 -17.68 -12.58
CA THR A 274 -3.27 -16.28 -12.57
C THR A 274 -3.41 -15.71 -13.98
N ALA A 275 -2.44 -15.98 -14.85
CA ALA A 275 -2.45 -15.58 -16.25
C ALA A 275 -3.73 -16.00 -16.96
N ARG A 276 -4.16 -17.24 -16.72
CA ARG A 276 -5.40 -17.76 -17.28
C ARG A 276 -6.62 -17.08 -16.68
N LEU A 277 -6.65 -16.86 -15.37
CA LEU A 277 -7.75 -16.12 -14.72
C LEU A 277 -7.91 -14.71 -15.29
N VAL A 278 -6.81 -13.99 -15.48
CA VAL A 278 -6.79 -12.66 -16.11
C VAL A 278 -7.22 -12.73 -17.59
N GLY A 279 -6.71 -13.70 -18.36
CA GLY A 279 -7.13 -13.91 -19.75
C GLY A 279 -8.62 -14.23 -19.88
N TYR A 280 -9.19 -14.97 -18.91
CA TYR A 280 -10.63 -15.25 -18.86
C TYR A 280 -11.46 -14.02 -18.49
N SER A 281 -11.02 -13.19 -17.54
CA SER A 281 -11.78 -12.02 -17.08
C SER A 281 -11.79 -10.89 -18.12
N THR A 282 -10.69 -10.74 -18.88
CA THR A 282 -10.54 -9.68 -19.89
C THR A 282 -11.11 -10.03 -21.26
N GLY A 283 -11.69 -11.22 -21.43
CA GLY A 283 -12.44 -11.57 -22.64
C GLY A 283 -11.58 -11.79 -23.89
N THR A 284 -10.27 -11.98 -23.73
CA THR A 284 -9.32 -12.21 -24.84
C THR A 284 -9.39 -13.64 -25.42
N GLY A 285 -10.34 -14.47 -24.97
CA GLY A 285 -10.58 -15.84 -25.44
C GLY A 285 -12.05 -16.17 -25.78
N GLU A 286 -12.25 -17.34 -26.39
CA GLU A 286 -13.52 -17.88 -26.95
C GLU A 286 -14.70 -18.04 -25.95
N TRP A 287 -14.59 -17.54 -24.73
CA TRP A 287 -15.44 -17.85 -23.58
C TRP A 287 -16.11 -16.62 -22.92
N ALA A 288 -16.01 -15.43 -23.53
CA ALA A 288 -16.53 -14.15 -23.01
C ALA A 288 -18.06 -14.09 -22.79
N ASP A 289 -18.84 -14.96 -23.43
CA ASP A 289 -20.32 -14.90 -23.43
C ASP A 289 -21.04 -15.64 -22.28
N ARG A 290 -20.35 -16.07 -21.22
CA ARG A 290 -20.99 -16.87 -20.14
C ARG A 290 -21.31 -16.03 -18.89
N PRO A 291 -22.50 -16.19 -18.26
CA PRO A 291 -22.95 -15.42 -17.09
C PRO A 291 -22.15 -15.66 -15.78
N ARG A 292 -20.99 -16.31 -15.83
CA ARG A 292 -20.14 -16.68 -14.68
C ARG A 292 -19.00 -15.68 -14.41
N VAL A 293 -19.21 -14.41 -14.74
CA VAL A 293 -18.14 -13.39 -14.74
C VAL A 293 -17.94 -12.77 -13.34
N VAL A 294 -18.99 -12.69 -12.52
CA VAL A 294 -18.97 -11.99 -11.21
C VAL A 294 -18.08 -12.69 -10.18
N ASP A 295 -18.20 -14.02 -9.99
CA ASP A 295 -17.39 -14.75 -9.00
C ASP A 295 -15.89 -14.78 -9.37
N ARG A 296 -15.59 -14.68 -10.67
CA ARG A 296 -14.20 -14.67 -11.18
C ARG A 296 -13.47 -13.39 -10.86
N HIS A 297 -14.17 -12.28 -10.66
CA HIS A 297 -13.55 -11.01 -10.29
C HIS A 297 -13.06 -11.04 -8.85
N ARG A 298 -13.88 -11.56 -7.92
CA ARG A 298 -13.48 -11.68 -6.52
C ARG A 298 -12.27 -12.59 -6.33
N ASP A 299 -12.27 -13.76 -6.96
CA ASP A 299 -11.15 -14.71 -6.92
C ASP A 299 -9.84 -14.07 -7.45
N LEU A 300 -9.97 -13.27 -8.51
CA LEU A 300 -8.85 -12.51 -9.08
C LEU A 300 -8.39 -11.40 -8.13
N ASP A 301 -9.30 -10.69 -7.47
CA ASP A 301 -8.98 -9.63 -6.51
C ASP A 301 -8.22 -10.18 -5.30
N GLU A 302 -8.66 -11.29 -4.72
CA GLU A 302 -7.99 -11.96 -3.60
C GLU A 302 -6.58 -12.41 -3.99
N LEU A 303 -6.43 -12.97 -5.19
CA LEU A 303 -5.14 -13.37 -5.72
C LEU A 303 -4.21 -12.17 -5.93
N LEU A 304 -4.68 -11.10 -6.59
CA LEU A 304 -3.90 -9.89 -6.82
C LEU A 304 -3.47 -9.24 -5.50
N HIS A 305 -4.33 -9.28 -4.48
CA HIS A 305 -3.99 -8.83 -3.13
C HIS A 305 -2.88 -9.68 -2.51
N ALA A 306 -2.92 -11.00 -2.69
CA ALA A 306 -1.86 -11.90 -2.22
C ALA A 306 -0.53 -11.64 -2.94
N LEU A 307 -0.57 -11.34 -4.24
CA LEU A 307 0.61 -10.94 -5.02
C LEU A 307 1.22 -9.62 -4.54
N GLY A 308 0.41 -8.71 -3.99
CA GLY A 308 0.91 -7.51 -3.32
C GLY A 308 1.91 -7.78 -2.18
N GLY A 309 1.88 -8.99 -1.60
CA GLY A 309 2.84 -9.45 -0.60
C GLY A 309 4.11 -10.12 -1.17
N SER A 310 4.18 -10.39 -2.47
CA SER A 310 5.28 -11.12 -3.11
C SER A 310 5.76 -10.41 -4.40
N PRO A 311 6.74 -9.50 -4.30
CA PRO A 311 7.26 -8.74 -5.43
C PRO A 311 7.73 -9.60 -6.62
N MET A 312 8.40 -10.72 -6.34
CA MET A 312 8.89 -11.66 -7.36
C MET A 312 7.74 -12.27 -8.16
N LEU A 313 6.70 -12.75 -7.47
CA LEU A 313 5.54 -13.36 -8.11
C LEU A 313 4.73 -12.34 -8.90
N ALA A 314 4.51 -11.15 -8.33
CA ALA A 314 3.82 -10.07 -9.00
C ALA A 314 4.57 -9.65 -10.26
N LEU A 315 5.91 -9.58 -10.21
CA LEU A 315 6.73 -9.25 -11.36
C LEU A 315 6.68 -10.33 -12.43
N GLN A 316 6.91 -11.60 -12.08
CA GLN A 316 6.81 -12.71 -13.04
C GLN A 316 5.45 -12.78 -13.74
N LEU A 317 4.37 -12.44 -13.02
CA LEU A 317 3.04 -12.34 -13.62
C LEU A 317 2.96 -11.20 -14.64
N LEU A 318 3.45 -10.02 -14.27
CA LEU A 318 3.38 -8.84 -15.13
C LEU A 318 4.42 -8.85 -16.25
N SER A 319 5.44 -9.71 -16.20
CA SER A 319 6.39 -9.91 -17.29
C SER A 319 5.77 -10.56 -18.54
N ASP A 320 4.54 -11.09 -18.46
CA ASP A 320 3.76 -11.43 -19.64
C ASP A 320 3.02 -10.18 -20.15
N PRO A 321 3.36 -9.64 -21.34
CA PRO A 321 2.79 -8.39 -21.84
C PRO A 321 1.27 -8.45 -22.03
N ALA A 322 0.71 -9.63 -22.30
CA ALA A 322 -0.73 -9.79 -22.46
C ALA A 322 -1.45 -9.64 -21.11
N ILE A 323 -0.85 -10.15 -20.02
CA ILE A 323 -1.38 -10.00 -18.66
C ILE A 323 -1.21 -8.58 -18.17
N ALA A 324 -0.04 -7.96 -18.38
CA ALA A 324 0.19 -6.57 -18.04
C ALA A 324 -0.82 -5.65 -18.74
N THR A 325 -1.04 -5.82 -20.04
CA THR A 325 -2.04 -5.08 -20.81
C THR A 325 -3.45 -5.31 -20.25
N ALA A 326 -3.83 -6.57 -20.04
CA ALA A 326 -5.12 -6.95 -19.53
C ALA A 326 -5.41 -6.33 -18.14
N LEU A 327 -4.47 -6.43 -17.21
CA LEU A 327 -4.58 -5.83 -15.88
C LEU A 327 -4.53 -4.31 -15.91
N ALA A 328 -3.75 -3.73 -16.82
CA ALA A 328 -3.64 -2.28 -16.99
C ALA A 328 -4.96 -1.63 -17.40
N THR A 329 -5.76 -2.32 -18.22
CA THR A 329 -6.99 -1.75 -18.82
C THR A 329 -8.28 -2.36 -18.27
N ALA A 330 -8.20 -3.27 -17.29
CA ALA A 330 -9.40 -3.91 -16.73
C ALA A 330 -10.14 -2.98 -15.77
N ASP A 331 -11.28 -2.46 -16.18
CA ASP A 331 -12.13 -1.58 -15.35
C ASP A 331 -12.96 -2.33 -14.30
N HIS A 332 -13.06 -3.65 -14.41
CA HIS A 332 -13.92 -4.49 -13.57
C HIS A 332 -13.19 -5.17 -12.40
N VAL A 333 -11.86 -5.07 -12.35
CA VAL A 333 -11.02 -5.65 -11.28
C VAL A 333 -10.88 -4.62 -10.16
N ASP A 334 -10.83 -5.07 -8.91
CA ASP A 334 -10.62 -4.17 -7.78
C ASP A 334 -9.33 -3.37 -7.95
N HIS A 335 -9.48 -2.05 -8.01
CA HIS A 335 -8.36 -1.16 -8.24
C HIS A 335 -7.33 -1.21 -7.10
N GLY A 336 -7.73 -1.53 -5.86
CA GLY A 336 -6.80 -1.68 -4.74
C GLY A 336 -5.93 -2.94 -4.88
N ALA A 337 -6.51 -4.04 -5.36
CA ALA A 337 -5.78 -5.27 -5.66
C ALA A 337 -4.79 -5.08 -6.81
N VAL A 338 -5.20 -4.42 -7.91
CA VAL A 338 -4.30 -4.07 -9.03
C VAL A 338 -3.19 -3.12 -8.57
N GLU A 339 -3.52 -2.09 -7.78
CA GLU A 339 -2.54 -1.16 -7.19
C GLU A 339 -1.47 -1.91 -6.40
N ALA A 340 -1.88 -2.82 -5.52
CA ALA A 340 -0.96 -3.61 -4.70
C ALA A 340 -0.05 -4.51 -5.54
N ALA A 341 -0.60 -5.22 -6.53
CA ALA A 341 0.18 -6.10 -7.41
C ALA A 341 1.18 -5.31 -8.26
N VAL A 342 0.75 -4.22 -8.91
CA VAL A 342 1.61 -3.37 -9.73
C VAL A 342 2.70 -2.70 -8.89
N ALA A 343 2.36 -2.16 -7.72
CA ALA A 343 3.34 -1.57 -6.81
C ALA A 343 4.38 -2.60 -6.34
N ALA A 344 3.94 -3.81 -5.98
CA ALA A 344 4.83 -4.88 -5.53
C ALA A 344 5.79 -5.31 -6.64
N ALA A 345 5.29 -5.56 -7.85
CA ALA A 345 6.11 -5.94 -9.00
C ALA A 345 7.18 -4.89 -9.33
N LEU A 346 6.74 -3.64 -9.50
CA LEU A 346 7.62 -2.54 -9.89
C LEU A 346 8.56 -2.08 -8.77
N SER A 347 8.24 -2.39 -7.51
CA SER A 347 9.12 -2.15 -6.36
C SER A 347 10.01 -3.34 -6.01
N GLY A 348 9.89 -4.48 -6.72
CA GLY A 348 10.74 -5.66 -6.57
C GLY A 348 12.25 -5.35 -6.50
N PRO A 349 12.79 -4.41 -7.31
CA PRO A 349 14.21 -4.07 -7.26
C PRO A 349 14.69 -3.46 -5.93
N ALA A 350 13.79 -2.94 -5.10
CA ALA A 350 14.14 -2.47 -3.76
C ALA A 350 14.41 -3.61 -2.78
N VAL A 351 13.87 -4.80 -3.07
CA VAL A 351 14.09 -6.04 -2.30
C VAL A 351 15.22 -6.86 -2.91
N ASP A 352 15.19 -7.01 -4.24
CA ASP A 352 16.16 -7.78 -5.01
C ASP A 352 16.60 -7.01 -6.27
N PRO A 353 17.81 -6.40 -6.27
CA PRO A 353 18.31 -5.62 -7.39
C PRO A 353 18.42 -6.38 -8.71
N GLU A 354 18.47 -7.72 -8.70
CA GLU A 354 18.53 -8.53 -9.93
C GLU A 354 17.22 -8.40 -10.74
N LEU A 355 16.11 -8.04 -10.09
CA LEU A 355 14.80 -7.83 -10.73
C LEU A 355 14.66 -6.50 -11.48
N LEU A 356 15.68 -5.65 -11.45
CA LEU A 356 15.61 -4.31 -12.04
C LEU A 356 15.36 -4.34 -13.56
N GLY A 357 15.90 -5.35 -14.25
CA GLY A 357 15.68 -5.54 -15.68
C GLY A 357 14.21 -5.84 -15.99
N ASP A 358 13.71 -6.94 -15.44
CA ASP A 358 12.32 -7.38 -15.65
C ASP A 358 11.31 -6.29 -15.23
N ALA A 359 11.55 -5.60 -14.11
CA ALA A 359 10.66 -4.53 -13.65
C ALA A 359 10.68 -3.30 -14.57
N ALA A 360 11.81 -2.99 -15.19
CA ALA A 360 11.92 -1.92 -16.18
C ALA A 360 11.24 -2.31 -17.51
N GLU A 361 11.30 -3.58 -17.91
CA GLU A 361 10.54 -4.10 -19.06
C GLU A 361 9.04 -3.97 -18.84
N VAL A 362 8.53 -4.40 -17.67
CA VAL A 362 7.11 -4.23 -17.30
C VAL A 362 6.68 -2.75 -17.29
N LEU A 363 7.54 -1.85 -16.80
CA LEU A 363 7.26 -0.42 -16.87
C LEU A 363 7.16 0.07 -18.33
N GLY A 364 8.07 -0.39 -19.20
CA GLY A 364 8.03 -0.11 -20.64
C GLY A 364 6.73 -0.61 -21.29
N ASP A 365 6.28 -1.81 -20.92
CA ASP A 365 5.00 -2.36 -21.39
C ASP A 365 3.82 -1.48 -20.94
N PHE A 366 3.79 -1.00 -19.70
CA PHE A 366 2.74 -0.07 -19.26
C PHE A 366 2.79 1.29 -19.99
N VAL A 367 3.99 1.79 -20.31
CA VAL A 367 4.15 3.00 -21.13
C VAL A 367 3.58 2.76 -22.53
N ALA A 368 3.89 1.61 -23.15
CA ALA A 368 3.34 1.22 -24.45
C ALA A 368 1.81 1.09 -24.41
N VAL A 369 1.25 0.42 -23.40
CA VAL A 369 -0.21 0.29 -23.20
C VAL A 369 -0.88 1.66 -23.10
N SER A 370 -0.28 2.62 -22.40
CA SER A 370 -0.85 3.97 -22.26
C SER A 370 -0.86 4.79 -23.55
N ALA A 371 -0.12 4.36 -24.58
CA ALA A 371 -0.18 4.98 -25.90
C ALA A 371 -1.48 4.61 -26.62
N ASP A 372 -1.99 3.39 -26.40
CA ASP A 372 -3.13 2.82 -27.11
C ASP A 372 -4.42 2.76 -26.27
N ALA A 373 -4.31 2.78 -24.94
CA ALA A 373 -5.43 2.62 -24.01
C ALA A 373 -5.30 3.51 -22.76
N GLU A 374 -6.43 3.75 -22.10
CA GLU A 374 -6.44 4.36 -20.77
C GLU A 374 -6.10 3.31 -19.71
N LEU A 375 -5.12 3.61 -18.86
CA LEU A 375 -4.81 2.82 -17.69
C LEU A 375 -5.96 2.92 -16.68
N ASN A 376 -6.28 1.84 -15.99
CA ASN A 376 -7.22 1.86 -14.87
C ASN A 376 -6.59 2.53 -13.64
N LEU A 377 -7.43 2.87 -12.66
CA LEU A 377 -6.99 3.61 -11.47
C LEU A 377 -5.97 2.84 -10.63
N GLY A 378 -6.11 1.51 -10.54
CA GLY A 378 -5.19 0.67 -9.77
C GLY A 378 -3.77 0.71 -10.34
N THR A 379 -3.63 0.58 -11.65
CA THR A 379 -2.34 0.62 -12.35
C THR A 379 -1.67 1.98 -12.19
N ARG A 380 -2.44 3.08 -12.37
CA ARG A 380 -1.94 4.45 -12.16
C ARG A 380 -1.35 4.63 -10.76
N ARG A 381 -2.05 4.18 -9.73
CA ARG A 381 -1.61 4.29 -8.33
C ARG A 381 -0.41 3.39 -8.02
N GLY A 382 -0.43 2.15 -8.50
CA GLY A 382 0.66 1.20 -8.30
C GLY A 382 1.97 1.69 -8.92
N VAL A 383 1.91 2.20 -10.16
CA VAL A 383 3.04 2.85 -10.83
C VAL A 383 3.52 4.06 -10.05
N ALA A 384 2.63 4.94 -9.60
CA ALA A 384 3.01 6.15 -8.87
C ALA A 384 3.77 5.83 -7.57
N LEU A 385 3.37 4.76 -6.86
CA LEU A 385 4.06 4.29 -5.66
C LEU A 385 5.46 3.73 -5.97
N ALA A 386 5.59 2.97 -7.08
CA ALA A 386 6.84 2.35 -7.47
C ALA A 386 7.80 3.26 -8.25
N TRP A 387 7.36 4.46 -8.65
CA TRP A 387 8.13 5.39 -9.49
C TRP A 387 9.50 5.75 -8.89
N GLY A 388 9.66 5.67 -7.57
CA GLY A 388 10.90 5.98 -6.87
C GLY A 388 12.04 5.02 -7.22
N THR A 389 11.71 3.77 -7.58
CA THR A 389 12.65 2.76 -8.05
C THR A 389 13.28 3.14 -9.38
N PHE A 390 12.49 3.74 -10.28
CA PHE A 390 12.92 4.04 -11.66
C PHE A 390 13.36 5.48 -11.87
N ALA A 391 12.98 6.40 -11.00
CA ALA A 391 13.38 7.81 -11.08
C ALA A 391 14.90 7.98 -11.29
N PRO A 392 15.80 7.29 -10.56
CA PRO A 392 17.25 7.40 -10.78
C PRO A 392 17.73 6.89 -12.14
N LEU A 393 17.00 5.95 -12.76
CA LEU A 393 17.35 5.37 -14.07
C LEU A 393 16.84 6.21 -15.23
N ILE A 394 15.60 6.69 -15.10
CA ILE A 394 14.87 7.41 -16.15
C ILE A 394 15.31 8.87 -16.20
N ALA A 395 15.41 9.54 -15.05
CA ALA A 395 15.64 10.98 -15.00
C ALA A 395 16.90 11.47 -15.76
N PRO A 396 18.04 10.75 -15.74
CA PRO A 396 19.22 11.13 -16.53
C PRO A 396 19.05 10.97 -18.04
N LYS A 397 18.04 10.20 -18.48
CA LYS A 397 17.75 9.85 -19.87
C LYS A 397 16.61 10.66 -20.48
N LEU A 398 15.93 11.49 -19.67
CA LEU A 398 14.87 12.36 -20.15
C LEU A 398 15.44 13.48 -21.04
N ASP A 399 15.37 13.25 -22.35
CA ASP A 399 15.62 14.23 -23.40
C ASP A 399 14.47 14.14 -24.41
N VAL A 400 13.82 15.27 -24.70
CA VAL A 400 12.68 15.38 -25.62
C VAL A 400 12.99 14.83 -27.02
N ARG A 401 14.27 14.74 -27.39
CA ARG A 401 14.71 14.34 -28.74
C ARG A 401 15.08 12.86 -28.87
N LEU A 402 15.19 12.13 -27.76
CA LEU A 402 15.76 10.80 -27.74
C LEU A 402 14.78 9.79 -27.11
N PRO A 403 14.89 8.50 -27.49
CA PRO A 403 14.23 7.44 -26.74
C PRO A 403 14.79 7.38 -25.30
N VAL A 404 13.93 7.02 -24.36
CA VAL A 404 14.27 6.81 -22.96
C VAL A 404 14.75 5.37 -22.79
N ASP A 405 16.03 5.17 -23.08
CA ASP A 405 16.69 3.87 -22.91
C ASP A 405 17.43 3.83 -21.56
N VAL A 406 17.01 2.90 -20.70
CA VAL A 406 17.67 2.67 -19.40
C VAL A 406 18.70 1.56 -19.53
N VAL A 407 19.83 1.72 -18.83
CA VAL A 407 20.91 0.74 -18.82
C VAL A 407 20.91 0.07 -17.45
N VAL A 408 20.64 -1.23 -17.42
CA VAL A 408 20.60 -2.02 -16.19
C VAL A 408 21.73 -3.07 -16.20
N PRO A 409 22.27 -3.46 -15.02
CA PRO A 409 23.13 -4.63 -14.93
C PRO A 409 22.37 -5.88 -15.36
N ALA A 410 22.98 -6.75 -16.16
CA ALA A 410 22.40 -8.05 -16.47
C ALA A 410 22.52 -8.98 -15.26
N SER A 411 21.52 -9.83 -15.06
CA SER A 411 21.50 -10.85 -14.00
C SER A 411 22.64 -11.88 -14.14
N ASP A 412 23.03 -12.22 -15.37
CA ASP A 412 24.00 -13.30 -15.66
C ASP A 412 25.48 -12.85 -15.76
N GLY A 413 25.85 -11.65 -15.31
CA GLY A 413 27.26 -11.25 -15.23
C GLY A 413 27.55 -9.75 -15.43
N PRO A 414 28.79 -9.37 -15.83
CA PRO A 414 29.20 -7.97 -15.93
C PRO A 414 28.64 -7.25 -17.17
N SER A 415 27.79 -7.91 -17.97
CA SER A 415 27.11 -7.27 -19.09
C SER A 415 26.04 -6.30 -18.61
N THR A 416 25.77 -5.29 -19.42
CA THR A 416 24.64 -4.39 -19.22
C THR A 416 23.57 -4.68 -20.27
N GLN A 417 22.31 -4.67 -19.86
CA GLN A 417 21.16 -4.71 -20.76
C GLN A 417 20.66 -3.29 -20.99
N VAL A 418 20.25 -2.98 -22.22
CA VAL A 418 19.58 -1.74 -22.57
C VAL A 418 18.10 -2.06 -22.72
N ILE A 419 17.27 -1.41 -21.91
CA ILE A 419 15.82 -1.60 -21.92
C ILE A 419 15.18 -0.32 -22.45
N HIS A 420 14.34 -0.47 -23.47
CA HIS A 420 13.63 0.63 -24.08
C HIS A 420 12.33 0.88 -23.30
N ILE A 421 12.22 2.03 -22.63
CA ILE A 421 11.00 2.39 -21.90
C ILE A 421 9.96 3.04 -22.83
N GLY A 422 10.42 3.75 -23.86
CA GLY A 422 9.57 4.48 -24.81
C GLY A 422 10.22 5.79 -25.26
N THR A 423 9.46 6.61 -25.95
CA THR A 423 9.83 8.00 -26.28
C THR A 423 9.45 8.97 -25.15
N TYR A 424 10.00 10.19 -25.18
CA TYR A 424 9.63 11.23 -24.22
C TYR A 424 8.11 11.52 -24.23
N ASP A 425 7.50 11.59 -25.41
CA ASP A 425 6.07 11.90 -25.56
C ASP A 425 5.17 10.76 -25.07
N GLU A 426 5.56 9.50 -25.29
CA GLU A 426 4.87 8.33 -24.74
C GLU A 426 4.95 8.30 -23.22
N LEU A 427 6.13 8.57 -22.67
CA LEU A 427 6.32 8.65 -21.22
C LEU A 427 5.57 9.83 -20.61
N ALA A 428 5.50 10.97 -21.29
CA ALA A 428 4.71 12.12 -20.85
C ALA A 428 3.21 11.80 -20.86
N ARG A 429 2.71 11.14 -21.91
CA ARG A 429 1.31 10.66 -21.96
C ARG A 429 1.03 9.68 -20.82
N PHE A 430 1.93 8.73 -20.59
CA PHE A 430 1.85 7.77 -19.49
C PHE A 430 1.73 8.47 -18.13
N VAL A 431 2.67 9.38 -17.84
CA VAL A 431 2.67 10.18 -16.61
C VAL A 431 1.39 11.03 -16.51
N GLY A 432 0.89 11.55 -17.63
CA GLY A 432 -0.35 12.32 -17.71
C GLY A 432 -1.55 11.51 -17.21
N GLN A 433 -1.68 10.27 -17.68
CA GLN A 433 -2.72 9.37 -17.19
C GLN A 433 -2.55 9.04 -15.70
N VAL A 434 -1.31 8.86 -15.23
CA VAL A 434 -1.03 8.60 -13.81
C VAL A 434 -1.48 9.77 -12.93
N VAL A 435 -1.16 11.01 -13.31
CA VAL A 435 -1.49 12.20 -12.51
C VAL A 435 -2.94 12.67 -12.63
N ASP A 436 -3.71 12.12 -13.57
CA ASP A 436 -5.16 12.31 -13.64
C ASP A 436 -5.89 11.69 -12.42
N ASP A 437 -5.31 10.68 -11.76
CA ASP A 437 -5.83 10.18 -10.47
C ASP A 437 -5.20 10.95 -9.30
N ARG A 438 -6.03 11.61 -8.48
CA ARG A 438 -5.56 12.47 -7.38
C ARG A 438 -4.71 11.73 -6.33
N SER A 439 -4.97 10.45 -6.10
CA SER A 439 -4.19 9.64 -5.14
C SER A 439 -2.82 9.30 -5.72
N ALA A 440 -2.76 8.82 -6.96
CA ALA A 440 -1.53 8.58 -7.70
C ALA A 440 -0.70 9.87 -7.85
N GLN A 441 -1.37 10.99 -8.11
CA GLN A 441 -0.75 12.30 -8.19
C GLN A 441 -0.01 12.70 -6.89
N LEU A 442 -0.67 12.52 -5.73
CA LEU A 442 -0.05 12.78 -4.44
C LEU A 442 1.12 11.83 -4.17
N ALA A 443 0.95 10.53 -4.45
CA ALA A 443 1.99 9.52 -4.31
C ALA A 443 3.22 9.86 -5.16
N LEU A 444 3.01 10.18 -6.44
CA LEU A 444 4.07 10.61 -7.35
C LEU A 444 4.78 11.86 -6.81
N GLY A 445 4.03 12.86 -6.31
CA GLY A 445 4.62 14.06 -5.71
C GLY A 445 5.53 13.75 -4.52
N VAL A 446 5.08 12.86 -3.62
CA VAL A 446 5.90 12.40 -2.47
C VAL A 446 7.16 11.68 -2.95
N VAL A 447 7.02 10.81 -3.95
CA VAL A 447 8.12 10.02 -4.52
C VAL A 447 9.15 10.89 -5.24
N VAL A 448 8.73 11.84 -6.09
CA VAL A 448 9.63 12.81 -6.74
C VAL A 448 10.38 13.63 -5.69
N GLY A 449 9.67 14.02 -4.64
CA GLY A 449 10.26 14.66 -3.48
C GLY A 449 11.32 13.82 -2.77
N ALA A 450 11.04 12.54 -2.52
CA ALA A 450 11.98 11.62 -1.88
C ALA A 450 13.22 11.38 -2.76
N PHE A 451 13.03 11.21 -4.08
CA PHE A 451 14.13 11.12 -5.05
C PHE A 451 15.04 12.35 -4.98
N ARG A 452 14.45 13.54 -4.86
CA ARG A 452 15.22 14.77 -4.67
C ARG A 452 16.02 14.79 -3.37
N ALA A 453 15.41 14.36 -2.27
CA ALA A 453 16.11 14.25 -0.99
C ALA A 453 17.34 13.35 -1.12
N ASP A 454 17.20 12.24 -1.86
CA ASP A 454 18.30 11.32 -2.12
C ASP A 454 19.39 11.95 -3.00
N GLN A 455 19.03 12.67 -4.06
CA GLN A 455 19.99 13.41 -4.89
C GLN A 455 20.78 14.46 -4.08
N ILE A 456 20.11 15.19 -3.18
CA ILE A 456 20.78 16.12 -2.26
C ILE A 456 21.73 15.38 -1.34
N ARG A 457 21.32 14.24 -0.78
CA ARG A 457 22.16 13.41 0.10
C ARG A 457 23.40 12.88 -0.65
N LEU A 458 23.24 12.41 -1.88
CA LEU A 458 24.34 11.93 -2.71
C LEU A 458 25.31 13.06 -3.07
N ALA A 459 24.81 14.23 -3.48
CA ALA A 459 25.62 15.41 -3.75
C ALA A 459 26.39 15.87 -2.50
N THR A 460 25.70 15.92 -1.36
CA THR A 460 26.27 16.26 -0.05
C THR A 460 27.40 15.30 0.33
N SER A 461 27.18 14.00 0.21
CA SER A 461 28.20 13.00 0.49
C SER A 461 29.41 13.13 -0.45
N ALA A 462 29.18 13.41 -1.74
CA ALA A 462 30.26 13.64 -2.69
C ALA A 462 31.07 14.91 -2.37
N ILE A 463 30.42 15.95 -1.82
CA ILE A 463 31.06 17.17 -1.34
C ILE A 463 31.91 16.88 -0.09
N ASP A 464 31.35 16.14 0.88
CA ASP A 464 32.04 15.75 2.12
C ASP A 464 33.33 14.97 1.86
N GLN A 465 33.32 14.10 0.85
CA GLN A 465 34.49 13.30 0.45
C GLN A 465 35.60 14.13 -0.20
N ARG A 466 35.38 15.42 -0.48
CA ARG A 466 36.32 16.31 -1.17
C ARG A 466 36.50 17.62 -0.37
N PRO A 467 37.30 17.61 0.71
CA PRO A 467 37.45 18.74 1.65
C PRO A 467 38.11 20.01 1.06
N HIS A 468 38.49 19.99 -0.22
CA HIS A 468 39.10 21.11 -0.94
C HIS A 468 38.22 21.65 -2.08
N LEU A 469 36.96 21.20 -2.20
CA LEU A 469 36.04 21.77 -3.18
C LEU A 469 35.84 23.26 -2.91
N THR A 470 35.87 24.07 -3.97
CA THR A 470 35.40 25.44 -3.89
C THR A 470 33.88 25.46 -3.79
N VAL A 471 33.30 26.59 -3.36
CA VAL A 471 31.83 26.78 -3.38
C VAL A 471 31.27 26.64 -4.79
N GLY A 472 32.02 27.07 -5.82
CA GLY A 472 31.65 26.87 -7.21
C GLY A 472 31.53 25.40 -7.59
N ASP A 473 32.45 24.55 -7.12
CA ASP A 473 32.41 23.11 -7.41
C ASP A 473 31.29 22.41 -6.64
N ALA A 474 31.06 22.77 -5.37
CA ALA A 474 29.93 22.26 -4.58
C ALA A 474 28.59 22.64 -5.23
N ARG A 475 28.47 23.87 -5.74
CA ARG A 475 27.30 24.32 -6.52
C ARG A 475 27.12 23.50 -7.78
N ALA A 476 28.20 23.29 -8.55
CA ALA A 476 28.14 22.48 -9.77
C ALA A 476 27.71 21.03 -9.47
N GLN A 477 28.21 20.44 -8.39
CA GLN A 477 27.83 19.09 -7.95
C GLN A 477 26.35 19.00 -7.56
N LEU A 478 25.85 19.97 -6.77
CA LEU A 478 24.45 20.01 -6.36
C LEU A 478 23.51 20.28 -7.56
N ALA A 479 23.89 21.20 -8.44
CA ALA A 479 23.14 21.49 -9.66
C ALA A 479 23.08 20.26 -10.59
N ALA A 480 24.18 19.51 -10.72
CA ALA A 480 24.21 18.27 -11.49
C ALA A 480 23.26 17.21 -10.91
N ALA A 481 23.25 17.01 -9.59
CA ALA A 481 22.36 16.04 -8.95
C ALA A 481 20.87 16.44 -9.05
N LEU A 482 20.57 17.73 -9.05
CA LEU A 482 19.21 18.25 -9.15
C LEU A 482 18.72 18.45 -10.59
N ALA A 483 19.60 18.35 -11.58
CA ALA A 483 19.22 18.35 -12.98
C ALA A 483 18.27 17.19 -13.30
N ASP A 484 18.50 16.02 -12.71
CA ASP A 484 17.63 14.84 -12.84
C ASP A 484 16.23 15.10 -12.27
N VAL A 485 16.15 15.68 -11.07
CA VAL A 485 14.87 16.05 -10.46
C VAL A 485 14.14 17.06 -11.32
N SER A 486 14.85 18.07 -11.84
CA SER A 486 14.28 19.11 -12.70
C SER A 486 13.73 18.52 -13.99
N ARG A 487 14.42 17.54 -14.59
CA ARG A 487 13.95 16.80 -15.76
C ARG A 487 12.65 16.03 -15.49
N MET A 488 12.53 15.39 -14.32
CA MET A 488 11.27 14.72 -13.97
C MET A 488 10.13 15.70 -13.70
N ILE A 489 10.38 16.82 -13.03
CA ILE A 489 9.36 17.86 -12.84
C ILE A 489 8.91 18.38 -14.21
N ALA A 490 9.84 18.63 -15.12
CA ALA A 490 9.51 19.03 -16.48
C ALA A 490 8.70 17.98 -17.25
N LEU A 491 8.97 16.68 -17.05
CA LEU A 491 8.15 15.60 -17.60
C LEU A 491 6.70 15.65 -17.05
N VAL A 492 6.52 15.82 -15.75
CA VAL A 492 5.18 15.94 -15.13
C VAL A 492 4.46 17.21 -15.57
N ASP A 493 5.16 18.34 -15.67
CA ASP A 493 4.60 19.59 -16.18
C ASP A 493 4.21 19.48 -17.67
N HIS A 494 4.99 18.75 -18.47
CA HIS A 494 4.66 18.49 -19.88
C HIS A 494 3.49 17.53 -20.03
N ALA A 495 3.39 16.54 -19.14
CA ALA A 495 2.32 15.55 -19.11
C ALA A 495 0.94 16.13 -18.79
N VAL A 496 0.86 17.32 -18.18
CA VAL A 496 -0.40 17.91 -17.74
C VAL A 496 -0.71 19.22 -18.47
N ASP A 497 -1.66 19.15 -19.40
CA ASP A 497 -2.14 20.30 -20.18
C ASP A 497 -2.80 21.40 -19.31
N ARG A 498 -3.30 21.06 -18.10
CA ARG A 498 -3.97 22.01 -17.20
C ARG A 498 -3.26 22.11 -15.85
N GLN A 499 -2.61 23.23 -15.60
CA GLN A 499 -1.91 23.47 -14.33
C GLN A 499 -2.79 23.30 -13.08
N ASP A 500 -4.09 23.55 -13.17
CA ASP A 500 -5.06 23.35 -12.08
C ASP A 500 -5.22 21.87 -11.66
N GLN A 501 -4.80 20.93 -12.52
CA GLN A 501 -4.80 19.52 -12.17
C GLN A 501 -3.57 19.14 -11.34
N LEU A 502 -2.51 19.97 -11.26
CA LEU A 502 -1.24 19.64 -10.59
C LEU A 502 -1.19 19.88 -9.07
N HIS A 503 -2.31 20.25 -8.43
CA HIS A 503 -2.30 20.64 -7.02
C HIS A 503 -1.83 19.54 -6.05
N ALA A 504 -2.29 18.29 -6.18
CA ALA A 504 -1.87 17.24 -5.24
C ALA A 504 -0.41 16.81 -5.47
N PHE A 505 0.07 16.88 -6.72
CA PHE A 505 1.47 16.61 -7.06
C PHE A 505 2.37 17.66 -6.42
N ARG A 506 2.09 18.95 -6.68
CA ARG A 506 2.84 20.07 -6.07
C ARG A 506 2.82 20.00 -4.56
N HIS A 507 1.70 19.63 -3.96
CA HIS A 507 1.59 19.42 -2.52
C HIS A 507 2.50 18.28 -2.01
N GLY A 508 2.50 17.13 -2.68
CA GLY A 508 3.39 16.01 -2.36
C GLY A 508 4.87 16.38 -2.48
N VAL A 509 5.23 17.10 -3.55
CA VAL A 509 6.58 17.62 -3.77
C VAL A 509 6.96 18.60 -2.66
N ALA A 510 6.14 19.62 -2.38
CA ALA A 510 6.38 20.64 -1.36
C ALA A 510 6.60 20.02 0.03
N ARG A 511 5.80 19.01 0.40
CA ARG A 511 5.96 18.28 1.66
C ARG A 511 7.36 17.67 1.81
N SER A 512 7.87 17.05 0.76
CA SER A 512 9.20 16.43 0.77
C SER A 512 10.33 17.44 0.58
N GLN A 513 10.07 18.54 -0.13
CA GLN A 513 10.99 19.68 -0.23
C GLN A 513 11.30 20.27 1.13
N ALA A 514 10.30 20.42 2.01
CA ALA A 514 10.51 20.90 3.37
C ALA A 514 11.54 20.04 4.11
N THR A 515 11.45 18.71 4.01
CA THR A 515 12.43 17.79 4.60
C THR A 515 13.81 17.89 3.94
N SER A 516 13.87 18.01 2.62
CA SER A 516 15.12 18.11 1.86
C SER A 516 15.91 19.39 2.18
N ILE A 517 15.20 20.51 2.28
CA ILE A 517 15.73 21.82 2.65
C ILE A 517 16.36 21.76 4.05
N MET A 518 15.70 21.09 4.99
CA MET A 518 16.22 20.89 6.35
C MET A 518 17.56 20.16 6.35
N THR A 519 17.63 19.06 5.59
CA THR A 519 18.86 18.27 5.45
C THR A 519 19.97 19.12 4.82
N LEU A 520 19.67 19.86 3.74
CA LEU A 520 20.63 20.74 3.08
C LEU A 520 21.14 21.83 4.03
N LEU A 521 20.25 22.52 4.75
CA LEU A 521 20.62 23.56 5.72
C LEU A 521 21.49 22.97 6.84
N GLY A 522 21.11 21.81 7.39
CA GLY A 522 21.92 21.10 8.38
C GLY A 522 23.34 20.77 7.87
N SER A 523 23.44 20.29 6.63
CA SER A 523 24.73 20.01 5.98
C SER A 523 25.55 21.28 5.74
N MET A 524 24.93 22.35 5.24
CA MET A 524 25.62 23.63 5.03
C MET A 524 26.17 24.21 6.34
N VAL A 525 25.40 24.12 7.43
CA VAL A 525 25.88 24.53 8.76
C VAL A 525 27.09 23.70 9.18
N SER A 526 27.03 22.39 8.97
CA SER A 526 28.13 21.47 9.29
C SER A 526 29.39 21.79 8.49
N TRP A 527 29.26 22.06 7.19
CA TRP A 527 30.38 22.37 6.30
C TRP A 527 31.03 23.71 6.60
N TYR A 528 30.20 24.75 6.75
CA TYR A 528 30.69 26.11 6.71
C TYR A 528 30.83 26.76 8.08
N ALA A 529 30.21 26.21 9.12
CA ALA A 529 30.24 26.76 10.48
C ALA A 529 30.32 25.68 11.59
N PRO A 530 31.30 24.76 11.55
CA PRO A 530 31.46 23.75 12.60
C PRO A 530 31.68 24.42 13.96
N GLY A 531 30.72 24.26 14.89
CA GLY A 531 30.78 24.79 16.26
C GLY A 531 30.04 26.11 16.52
N ALA A 532 29.29 26.67 15.55
CA ALA A 532 28.54 27.90 15.77
C ALA A 532 27.34 27.68 16.73
N PRO A 533 27.09 28.59 17.70
CA PRO A 533 25.90 28.56 18.58
C PRO A 533 24.57 28.79 17.84
N LEU A 534 24.60 28.90 16.51
CA LEU A 534 23.46 29.15 15.62
C LEU A 534 22.52 27.94 15.46
N ALA A 535 22.96 26.74 15.84
CA ALA A 535 22.16 25.51 15.72
C ALA A 535 20.76 25.63 16.35
N GLY A 536 20.63 26.34 17.48
CA GLY A 536 19.34 26.54 18.17
C GLY A 536 18.34 27.45 17.44
N ARG A 537 18.82 28.54 16.81
CA ARG A 537 17.97 29.45 16.03
C ARG A 537 17.56 28.83 14.70
N ILE A 538 18.51 28.16 14.04
CA ILE A 538 18.25 27.43 12.79
C ILE A 538 17.18 26.38 13.08
N SER A 539 17.39 25.52 14.08
CA SER A 539 16.40 24.50 14.49
C SER A 539 15.02 25.08 14.75
N THR A 540 14.91 26.23 15.44
CA THR A 540 13.62 26.89 15.71
C THR A 540 12.92 27.36 14.42
N LEU A 541 13.63 28.06 13.52
CA LEU A 541 13.09 28.53 12.25
C LEU A 541 12.70 27.37 11.34
N THR A 542 13.56 26.36 11.26
CA THR A 542 13.31 25.17 10.43
C THR A 542 12.13 24.35 10.98
N THR A 543 11.99 24.26 12.30
CA THR A 543 10.85 23.60 12.95
C THR A 543 9.53 24.35 12.68
N ARG A 544 9.53 25.68 12.64
CA ARG A 544 8.35 26.47 12.26
C ARG A 544 7.98 26.25 10.80
N ALA A 545 8.95 26.30 9.89
CA ALA A 545 8.73 25.99 8.48
C ALA A 545 8.14 24.57 8.28
N LEU A 546 8.68 23.58 9.01
CA LEU A 546 8.17 22.20 9.00
C LEU A 546 6.75 22.11 9.59
N THR A 547 6.47 22.80 10.68
CA THR A 547 5.15 22.77 11.34
C THR A 547 4.10 23.49 10.49
N SER A 548 4.48 24.55 9.76
CA SER A 548 3.63 25.23 8.77
C SER A 548 3.34 24.31 7.57
N ALA A 549 4.39 23.68 7.02
CA ALA A 549 4.26 22.72 5.93
C ALA A 549 3.39 21.50 6.28
N ILE A 550 3.50 20.98 7.52
CA ILE A 550 2.70 19.85 8.01
C ILE A 550 1.30 20.32 8.44
N GLY A 551 1.16 21.48 9.07
CA GLY A 551 -0.12 21.99 9.60
C GLY A 551 -1.13 22.36 8.52
N ALA A 552 -0.65 22.74 7.33
CA ALA A 552 -1.50 23.07 6.18
C ALA A 552 -2.08 21.85 5.44
N THR A 553 -1.94 20.63 5.98
CA THR A 553 -2.26 19.36 5.30
C THR A 553 -3.63 18.75 5.65
N ARG A 554 -4.60 19.54 6.15
CA ARG A 554 -5.96 19.02 6.38
C ARG A 554 -6.63 18.67 5.04
N PRO A 555 -7.12 17.42 4.82
CA PRO A 555 -7.59 16.94 3.51
C PRO A 555 -8.72 17.73 2.84
N ALA A 556 -9.47 18.53 3.60
CA ALA A 556 -10.63 19.28 3.07
C ALA A 556 -10.27 20.67 2.52
N ALA A 557 -9.06 21.18 2.75
CA ALA A 557 -8.62 22.46 2.20
C ALA A 557 -7.32 22.22 1.42
N VAL A 558 -7.46 22.03 0.11
CA VAL A 558 -6.32 22.19 -0.80
C VAL A 558 -5.76 23.59 -0.52
N PRO A 559 -4.46 23.73 -0.20
CA PRO A 559 -3.92 25.03 0.15
C PRO A 559 -4.09 25.98 -1.03
N ASP A 560 -4.62 27.15 -0.71
CA ASP A 560 -4.56 28.32 -1.57
C ASP A 560 -3.10 28.58 -1.96
N THR A 561 -2.88 29.19 -3.12
CA THR A 561 -1.56 29.66 -3.61
C THR A 561 -0.74 30.46 -2.57
N GLY A 562 -1.40 30.92 -1.50
CA GLY A 562 -0.80 31.44 -0.28
C GLY A 562 0.19 30.49 0.41
N LEU A 563 -0.01 29.16 0.46
CA LEU A 563 0.90 28.27 1.21
C LEU A 563 2.30 28.18 0.58
N ASP A 564 2.37 27.99 -0.74
CA ASP A 564 3.65 28.00 -1.47
C ASP A 564 4.36 29.35 -1.28
N ALA A 565 3.57 30.42 -1.27
CA ALA A 565 4.04 31.75 -0.92
C ALA A 565 4.58 31.86 0.52
N HIS A 566 3.95 31.23 1.51
CA HIS A 566 4.43 31.21 2.90
C HIS A 566 5.70 30.37 3.07
N LEU A 567 5.76 29.19 2.47
CA LEU A 567 6.92 28.29 2.54
C LEU A 567 8.15 28.92 1.87
N ALA A 568 7.98 29.56 0.72
CA ALA A 568 9.05 30.30 0.05
C ALA A 568 9.61 31.44 0.93
N VAL A 569 8.75 32.15 1.67
CA VAL A 569 9.18 33.23 2.57
C VAL A 569 9.98 32.67 3.74
N ASP A 570 9.44 31.65 4.42
CA ASP A 570 10.10 31.04 5.57
C ASP A 570 11.41 30.38 5.15
N PHE A 571 11.48 29.81 3.95
CA PHE A 571 12.70 29.29 3.35
C PHE A 571 13.75 30.39 3.16
N VAL A 572 13.41 31.46 2.43
CA VAL A 572 14.33 32.57 2.18
C VAL A 572 14.81 33.20 3.50
N ALA A 573 13.90 33.39 4.45
CA ALA A 573 14.23 33.90 5.77
C ALA A 573 15.24 33.01 6.51
N THR A 574 14.98 31.70 6.54
CA THR A 574 15.85 30.71 7.19
C THR A 574 17.23 30.65 6.55
N VAL A 575 17.27 30.68 5.22
CA VAL A 575 18.50 30.67 4.42
C VAL A 575 19.36 31.90 4.69
N LEU A 576 18.75 33.09 4.74
CA LEU A 576 19.48 34.35 4.94
C LEU A 576 19.92 34.55 6.39
N ALA A 577 19.21 34.01 7.38
CA ALA A 577 19.54 34.14 8.79
C ALA A 577 20.96 33.64 9.14
N LEU A 578 21.44 32.62 8.42
CA LEU A 578 22.76 32.03 8.60
C LEU A 578 23.92 33.00 8.27
N PRO A 579 24.08 33.46 7.01
CA PRO A 579 25.12 34.42 6.67
C PRO A 579 24.91 35.76 7.40
N LEU A 580 23.68 36.09 7.76
CA LEU A 580 23.39 37.34 8.45
C LEU A 580 24.06 37.45 9.83
N HIS A 581 24.28 36.34 10.54
CA HIS A 581 24.91 36.37 11.87
C HIS A 581 26.40 35.97 11.89
N ASP A 582 26.98 35.53 10.77
CA ASP A 582 28.38 35.10 10.72
C ASP A 582 29.11 35.69 9.49
N ALA A 583 29.96 36.69 9.72
CA ALA A 583 30.75 37.33 8.67
C ALA A 583 31.77 36.38 7.99
N THR A 584 32.24 35.36 8.72
CA THR A 584 33.13 34.32 8.17
C THR A 584 32.36 33.46 7.19
N LEU A 585 31.12 33.13 7.53
CA LEU A 585 30.22 32.39 6.66
C LEU A 585 29.88 33.20 5.39
N ARG A 586 29.64 34.51 5.51
CA ARG A 586 29.45 35.38 4.32
C ARG A 586 30.62 35.26 3.35
N ALA A 587 31.85 35.36 3.85
CA ALA A 587 33.04 35.24 3.00
C ALA A 587 33.14 33.87 2.33
N ARG A 588 32.84 32.79 3.06
CA ARG A 588 32.84 31.42 2.52
C ARG A 588 31.78 31.23 1.45
N LEU A 589 30.57 31.76 1.65
CA LEU A 589 29.46 31.66 0.69
C LEU A 589 29.59 32.61 -0.51
N GLY A 590 30.69 33.36 -0.62
CA GLY A 590 30.87 34.35 -1.69
C GLY A 590 30.07 35.65 -1.48
N LEU A 591 29.50 35.84 -0.29
CA LEU A 591 28.67 36.98 0.09
C LEU A 591 29.47 38.11 0.78
N ALA A 592 30.80 38.12 0.64
CA ALA A 592 31.64 39.18 1.19
C ALA A 592 31.45 40.53 0.47
N GLY A 593 30.95 40.52 -0.77
CA GLY A 593 30.65 41.72 -1.55
C GLY A 593 29.40 42.46 -1.09
N VAL A 594 28.48 41.75 -0.42
CA VAL A 594 27.19 42.29 0.04
C VAL A 594 27.42 43.38 1.11
N PRO A 595 26.98 44.64 0.90
CA PRO A 595 27.21 45.74 1.82
C PRO A 595 26.64 45.47 3.23
N THR A 596 27.34 45.93 4.26
CA THR A 596 26.87 45.83 5.66
C THR A 596 25.51 46.51 5.88
N THR A 597 25.18 47.53 5.08
CA THR A 597 23.86 48.18 5.09
C THR A 597 22.76 47.22 4.64
N THR A 598 22.99 46.44 3.58
CA THR A 598 22.07 45.42 3.08
C THR A 598 21.84 44.34 4.12
N TRP A 599 22.89 43.86 4.79
CA TRP A 599 22.76 42.91 5.89
C TRP A 599 21.94 43.44 7.08
N ARG A 600 22.11 44.71 7.43
CA ARG A 600 21.34 45.33 8.51
C ARG A 600 19.87 45.50 8.13
N GLU A 601 19.61 45.81 6.86
CA GLU A 601 18.23 45.90 6.35
C GLU A 601 17.56 44.52 6.35
N LEU A 602 18.26 43.47 5.89
CA LEU A 602 17.77 42.10 5.97
C LEU A 602 17.46 41.68 7.41
N ASP A 603 18.31 42.05 8.38
CA ASP A 603 18.12 41.70 9.81
C ASP A 603 16.80 42.31 10.32
N GLY A 604 16.59 43.60 10.04
CA GLY A 604 15.35 44.28 10.37
C GLY A 604 14.12 43.67 9.68
N LEU A 605 14.25 43.23 8.42
CA LEU A 605 13.16 42.56 7.70
C LEU A 605 12.85 41.16 8.27
N LEU A 606 13.85 40.42 8.74
CA LEU A 606 13.63 39.13 9.42
C LEU A 606 12.96 39.31 10.78
N ASP A 607 13.35 40.34 11.55
CA ASP A 607 12.69 40.72 12.80
C ASP A 607 11.24 41.15 12.56
N GLU A 608 10.98 41.96 11.51
CA GLU A 608 9.63 42.36 11.11
C GLU A 608 8.78 41.14 10.68
N LEU A 609 9.38 40.17 9.97
CA LEU A 609 8.71 38.95 9.56
C LEU A 609 8.34 38.08 10.78
N GLU A 610 9.24 37.95 11.76
CA GLU A 610 8.94 37.24 13.00
C GLU A 610 7.86 37.95 13.82
N ALA A 611 7.92 39.28 13.91
CA ALA A 611 6.93 40.09 14.62
C ALA A 611 5.53 40.05 13.97
N ALA A 612 5.45 39.80 12.65
CA ALA A 612 4.19 39.68 11.93
C ALA A 612 3.38 38.43 12.34
N GLY A 613 4.02 37.39 12.89
CA GLY A 613 3.33 36.16 13.33
C GLY A 613 2.53 35.52 12.19
N ASP A 614 1.22 35.39 12.40
CA ASP A 614 0.24 34.81 11.45
C ASP A 614 -0.53 35.88 10.63
N ASP A 615 -0.12 37.16 10.66
CA ASP A 615 -0.75 38.21 9.84
C ASP A 615 -0.26 38.13 8.38
N ASP A 616 -1.04 37.48 7.52
CA ASP A 616 -0.73 37.29 6.09
C ASP A 616 -0.45 38.59 5.34
N THR A 617 -1.16 39.68 5.66
CA THR A 617 -0.98 40.97 4.98
C THR A 617 0.36 41.61 5.37
N ALA A 618 0.71 41.55 6.66
CA ALA A 618 2.00 42.01 7.15
C ALA A 618 3.14 41.17 6.56
N ARG A 619 3.02 39.84 6.60
CA ARG A 619 4.01 38.92 6.01
C ARG A 619 4.21 39.15 4.52
N HIS A 620 3.13 39.33 3.75
CA HIS A 620 3.22 39.60 2.31
C HIS A 620 3.98 40.92 2.02
N ARG A 621 3.77 41.95 2.84
CA ARG A 621 4.50 43.22 2.72
C ARG A 621 5.99 43.06 3.03
N VAL A 622 6.32 42.35 4.10
CA VAL A 622 7.71 42.08 4.47
C VAL A 622 8.40 41.23 3.39
N ARG A 623 7.71 40.25 2.83
CA ARG A 623 8.18 39.44 1.70
C ARG A 623 8.56 40.30 0.50
N ALA A 624 7.68 41.19 0.07
CA ALA A 624 7.94 42.04 -1.09
C ALA A 624 9.18 42.93 -0.89
N ARG A 625 9.39 43.43 0.34
CA ARG A 625 10.58 44.19 0.71
C ARG A 625 11.84 43.33 0.75
N LEU A 626 11.77 42.14 1.36
CA LEU A 626 12.88 41.21 1.43
C LEU A 626 13.34 40.80 0.03
N ARG A 627 12.38 40.51 -0.86
CA ARG A 627 12.65 40.24 -2.27
C ARG A 627 13.34 41.41 -2.96
N ALA A 628 12.85 42.63 -2.77
CA ALA A 628 13.46 43.83 -3.36
C ALA A 628 14.90 44.07 -2.88
N VAL A 629 15.21 43.77 -1.62
CA VAL A 629 16.58 43.89 -1.07
C VAL A 629 17.51 42.83 -1.67
N VAL A 630 17.05 41.60 -1.83
CA VAL A 630 17.83 40.52 -2.46
C VAL A 630 18.06 40.85 -3.95
N ASP A 631 17.00 41.18 -4.69
CA ASP A 631 17.09 41.45 -6.14
C ASP A 631 18.00 42.66 -6.47
N ALA A 632 18.24 43.55 -5.48
CA ALA A 632 19.13 44.70 -5.62
C ALA A 632 20.64 44.34 -5.49
N ASP A 633 20.97 43.15 -5.00
CA ASP A 633 22.35 42.72 -4.75
C ASP A 633 22.65 41.40 -5.49
N ALA A 634 23.57 41.45 -6.46
CA ALA A 634 23.84 40.32 -7.34
C ALA A 634 24.39 39.08 -6.62
N ASP A 635 25.12 39.26 -5.51
CA ASP A 635 25.68 38.13 -4.75
C ASP A 635 24.56 37.42 -3.95
N LEU A 636 23.65 38.19 -3.34
CA LEU A 636 22.46 37.66 -2.67
C LEU A 636 21.49 36.98 -3.65
N ASP A 637 21.25 37.62 -4.80
CA ASP A 637 20.40 37.06 -5.85
C ASP A 637 21.00 35.73 -6.34
N THR A 638 22.30 35.69 -6.64
CA THR A 638 23.00 34.46 -7.03
C THR A 638 22.94 33.36 -5.96
N TYR A 639 23.04 33.72 -4.68
CA TYR A 639 22.95 32.78 -3.57
C TYR A 639 21.54 32.21 -3.39
N LEU A 640 20.51 33.05 -3.50
CA LEU A 640 19.12 32.59 -3.47
C LEU A 640 18.75 31.84 -4.74
N GLU A 641 19.27 32.19 -5.91
CA GLU A 641 19.10 31.41 -7.14
C GLU A 641 19.69 30.01 -6.97
N MET A 642 20.89 29.88 -6.42
CA MET A 642 21.51 28.60 -6.12
C MET A 642 20.63 27.76 -5.18
N LEU A 643 20.09 28.40 -4.13
CA LEU A 643 19.24 27.71 -3.17
C LEU A 643 17.83 27.47 -3.67
N SER A 644 17.32 28.28 -4.61
CA SER A 644 16.05 28.07 -5.30
C SER A 644 16.13 26.95 -6.33
N ALA A 645 17.25 26.86 -7.04
CA ALA A 645 17.58 25.71 -7.89
C ALA A 645 17.74 24.45 -7.01
N ALA A 646 18.30 24.60 -5.81
CA ALA A 646 18.31 23.54 -4.81
C ALA A 646 16.92 23.22 -4.24
N SER A 647 16.05 24.23 -4.14
CA SER A 647 14.70 24.18 -3.59
C SER A 647 13.64 23.78 -4.61
N GLY A 648 13.97 23.72 -5.92
CA GLY A 648 13.03 23.47 -7.01
C GLY A 648 11.97 24.56 -7.18
N GLU A 649 12.10 25.70 -6.51
CA GLU A 649 11.18 26.83 -6.63
C GLU A 649 11.59 27.72 -7.82
N SER A 650 11.24 27.28 -9.03
CA SER A 650 11.24 28.15 -10.21
C SER A 650 10.33 29.38 -10.02
N ALA A 651 9.42 29.35 -9.04
CA ALA A 651 8.53 30.47 -8.66
C ALA A 651 9.27 31.68 -8.06
N LEU A 652 10.54 31.54 -7.66
CA LEU A 652 11.41 32.66 -7.31
C LEU A 652 12.20 33.20 -8.51
N ALA A 653 12.19 32.50 -9.65
CA ALA A 653 12.71 33.06 -10.89
C ALA A 653 11.71 34.10 -11.40
N ARG A 654 12.25 35.24 -11.87
CA ARG A 654 11.48 36.41 -12.32
C ARG A 654 10.21 35.99 -13.06
N PRO A 655 9.04 36.61 -12.79
CA PRO A 655 7.94 36.54 -13.75
C PRO A 655 8.50 36.99 -15.10
N THR A 656 8.56 36.08 -16.06
CA THR A 656 8.96 36.40 -17.44
C THR A 656 7.91 37.38 -17.97
N GLY A 657 8.30 38.65 -18.03
CA GLY A 657 7.48 39.73 -18.59
C GLY A 657 7.29 39.60 -20.09
#